data_AF-C1E0X9-F1
#
_entry.id   AF-C1E0X9-F1
#
_cell.length_a   1.000
_cell.length_b   1.000
_cell.length_c   1.000
_cell.angle_alpha   90.00
_cell.angle_beta   90.00
_cell.angle_gamma   90.00
#
_symmetry.space_group_name_H-M   'P 1'
#
loop_
_entity.id
_entity.type
_entity.pdbx_description
1 polymer ?
#
loop_
_entity_poly.entity_id
_entity_poly.type
_entity_poly.pdbx_seq_one_letter_code
_entity_poly.pdbx_strand_id
1 'polypeptide(L)'
;MGDEQEKWRRALLKKLRGAAGVKARIDAGDGASLQRSQLARGTASAVADLVARCVEAGLARDGPEIAAALAAGADGGIVAMAAANARGPDGEPGARARRKRERAAALAAASSQSGGGGGGGEDAKRTRLDDGDRARGSKRASGECKRATWALHALAKAPDADPASVAVTAKALTAVLRDSKRDAASMDALLASVALYAAAKLRSSALIAEGATDAASDARRELRVCASRVAARVDAQLCARVDARGASNALWALATLASSRGEAGVGERERHAATRALVGALSTRVELRAAFNARDAANALWGCAKARVGLSDEATTQLASAVSGSAPGSAPGSAPGSAPPGERGANAVEASMALWALASMRGDGTIGAHVARLAATGVVRRLAECAVKVGPTSTTEVDQHRVVANASWAAAKLSERVVSGGGGGDTAGDDPAKMDSEFDAVATGLLRRFASAAVEAGPAFQLESPRAAAQLVAALRPSLLDAACGGGGADGVPSADDVAAMTILTHRGLRSCFARGREEMEKEARGTRRTSANGAHDVVRKYPESIQKPSSDDLAAFCDAAEALSGFGVVVDAGYFRSAVAAACTGGPTALGWRAAGRLEHCVFSVLGLGPVAATVTARGSGSHRGRRGGAAERAPSADDVAAAERLLRRGAAAAEAANDTRLAMETAAADVLLAVPGPDGPVASGGGGGGRMLCVDDTHRLLSRMLRERGGWSVTNWNRFSRKDRRGAPRPPAGAFDAATVRLPPTKAAFAMALVAVAARLRAGAVAWIYGADREGVRGCEFDLPDGSFEDVRVVHSCASGGGGGVEGFDRGAHVEDSVGSFSVLRCVRTDKPFGVSGSGNPAGGGATQLATRSTTPNRDEDLLEGFKKVGRLDVRLGDDVHAFERWVTYPGLFAGGGLDVMTAFLLETMTRSSDGWLGSALRGTPEGRGGKEGEFSALDFCSGSGTLAACVRRLAPSARLTLLDADAVAMLAARENLSLPSGSSGASVLDSSEPDGSSPRSVHLPAAFALGDGWTGLSSDERFDLIVSNPPVHLGLRPEFTVLKSMCAGFDARLKPGGEAWFVAQRYVPVAGICAGIGGLAAKVARVCANDKFAVWSVRKPPGAGREDGSLERKAAKKAKKEKKEKSGGKKEKSGKKEKKEKKEKKYS
;
A
#
# COMPACT_ATOMS: atom_id res chain seq x y z
N MET A 1 -10.99 -50.50 35.40
CA MET A 1 -12.27 -49.72 35.44
C MET A 1 -12.39 -48.82 36.68
N GLY A 2 -11.88 -49.18 37.88
CA GLY A 2 -12.09 -48.36 39.10
C GLY A 2 -11.34 -47.01 39.19
N ASP A 3 -10.09 -46.92 38.72
CA ASP A 3 -9.22 -45.75 38.98
C ASP A 3 -9.58 -44.49 38.14
N GLU A 4 -10.12 -44.67 36.92
CA GLU A 4 -10.63 -43.57 36.07
C GLU A 4 -11.94 -42.98 36.62
N GLN A 5 -12.85 -43.86 37.08
CA GLN A 5 -14.15 -43.46 37.62
C GLN A 5 -14.00 -42.74 38.96
N GLU A 6 -13.04 -43.15 39.79
CA GLU A 6 -12.73 -42.48 41.05
C GLU A 6 -12.06 -41.11 40.82
N LYS A 7 -11.15 -40.99 39.84
CA LYS A 7 -10.59 -39.68 39.42
C LYS A 7 -11.68 -38.74 38.92
N TRP A 8 -12.64 -39.25 38.17
CA TRP A 8 -13.79 -38.47 37.68
C TRP A 8 -14.69 -37.97 38.83
N ARG A 9 -15.03 -38.84 39.80
CA ARG A 9 -15.77 -38.46 41.01
C ARG A 9 -15.07 -37.36 41.80
N ARG A 10 -13.76 -37.50 42.03
CA ARG A 10 -12.94 -36.48 42.73
C ARG A 10 -12.91 -35.15 41.97
N ALA A 11 -12.87 -35.18 40.63
CA ALA A 11 -12.91 -33.97 39.82
C ALA A 11 -14.28 -33.26 39.87
N LEU A 12 -15.38 -34.01 39.92
CA LEU A 12 -16.74 -33.47 40.07
C LEU A 12 -16.93 -32.85 41.47
N LEU A 13 -16.55 -33.55 42.54
CA LEU A 13 -16.60 -33.02 43.91
C LEU A 13 -15.78 -31.74 44.07
N LYS A 14 -14.60 -31.65 43.41
CA LYS A 14 -13.78 -30.43 43.39
C LYS A 14 -14.47 -29.26 42.67
N LYS A 15 -15.18 -29.53 41.57
CA LYS A 15 -15.97 -28.50 40.86
C LYS A 15 -17.16 -28.03 41.69
N LEU A 16 -17.86 -28.97 42.33
CA LEU A 16 -19.00 -28.68 43.21
C LEU A 16 -18.56 -27.81 44.40
N ARG A 17 -17.44 -28.16 45.05
CA ARG A 17 -16.84 -27.33 46.12
C ARG A 17 -16.54 -25.91 45.64
N GLY A 18 -15.96 -25.76 44.46
CA GLY A 18 -15.66 -24.46 43.87
C GLY A 18 -16.91 -23.63 43.57
N ALA A 19 -17.97 -24.26 43.05
CA ALA A 19 -19.26 -23.62 42.77
C ALA A 19 -19.95 -23.17 44.07
N ALA A 20 -19.99 -24.03 45.09
CA ALA A 20 -20.54 -23.71 46.41
C ALA A 20 -19.81 -22.54 47.08
N GLY A 21 -18.49 -22.48 46.99
CA GLY A 21 -17.72 -21.36 47.53
C GLY A 21 -17.95 -20.04 46.80
N VAL A 22 -18.19 -20.07 45.48
CA VAL A 22 -18.58 -18.85 44.75
C VAL A 22 -20.02 -18.45 45.09
N LYS A 23 -20.94 -19.41 45.23
CA LYS A 23 -22.32 -19.16 45.65
C LYS A 23 -22.38 -18.50 47.03
N ALA A 24 -21.64 -19.02 48.01
CA ALA A 24 -21.57 -18.45 49.35
C ALA A 24 -21.08 -16.98 49.35
N ARG A 25 -20.15 -16.62 48.45
CA ARG A 25 -19.69 -15.24 48.26
C ARG A 25 -20.75 -14.33 47.66
N ILE A 26 -21.51 -14.84 46.69
CA ILE A 26 -22.62 -14.10 46.07
C ILE A 26 -23.74 -13.87 47.08
N ASP A 27 -24.15 -14.92 47.81
CA ASP A 27 -25.23 -14.85 48.81
C ASP A 27 -24.87 -13.89 49.96
N ALA A 28 -23.58 -13.74 50.27
CA ALA A 28 -23.07 -12.80 51.27
C ALA A 28 -22.80 -11.38 50.73
N GLY A 29 -23.19 -11.07 49.48
CA GLY A 29 -23.09 -9.72 48.90
C GLY A 29 -21.74 -9.36 48.27
N ASP A 30 -20.77 -10.27 48.23
CA ASP A 30 -19.43 -10.08 47.63
C ASP A 30 -19.41 -10.36 46.10
N GLY A 31 -20.58 -10.28 45.45
CA GLY A 31 -20.70 -10.50 44.00
C GLY A 31 -19.89 -9.52 43.16
N ALA A 32 -19.71 -8.28 43.62
CA ALA A 32 -19.01 -7.23 42.89
C ALA A 32 -17.48 -7.44 42.78
N SER A 33 -16.87 -8.20 43.70
CA SER A 33 -15.42 -8.50 43.66
C SER A 33 -15.07 -9.73 42.82
N LEU A 34 -16.08 -10.49 42.37
CA LEU A 34 -15.92 -11.68 41.56
C LEU A 34 -15.86 -11.33 40.06
N GLN A 35 -15.03 -12.06 39.31
CA GLN A 35 -15.03 -11.93 37.85
C GLN A 35 -16.36 -12.43 37.27
N ARG A 36 -16.84 -11.84 36.16
CA ARG A 36 -18.08 -12.27 35.48
C ARG A 36 -18.13 -13.77 35.18
N SER A 37 -16.98 -14.39 34.86
CA SER A 37 -16.85 -15.84 34.62
C SER A 37 -17.00 -16.72 35.87
N GLN A 38 -16.85 -16.14 37.06
CA GLN A 38 -17.06 -16.80 38.34
C GLN A 38 -18.53 -16.70 38.75
N LEU A 39 -19.18 -15.56 38.54
CA LEU A 39 -20.60 -15.34 38.88
C LEU A 39 -21.52 -16.42 38.31
N ALA A 40 -21.33 -16.81 37.05
CA ALA A 40 -22.11 -17.87 36.40
C ALA A 40 -21.98 -19.25 37.06
N ARG A 41 -20.89 -19.51 37.79
CA ARG A 41 -20.64 -20.80 38.48
C ARG A 41 -21.27 -20.88 39.87
N GLY A 42 -21.62 -19.75 40.47
CA GLY A 42 -22.21 -19.68 41.81
C GLY A 42 -23.74 -19.60 41.81
N THR A 43 -24.39 -19.80 40.66
CA THR A 43 -25.86 -19.81 40.60
C THR A 43 -26.43 -21.08 41.23
N ALA A 44 -27.65 -20.99 41.76
CA ALA A 44 -28.34 -22.16 42.33
C ALA A 44 -28.48 -23.30 41.30
N SER A 45 -28.75 -22.96 40.04
CA SER A 45 -28.82 -23.93 38.93
C SER A 45 -27.47 -24.57 38.62
N ALA A 46 -26.36 -23.82 38.59
CA ALA A 46 -25.04 -24.40 38.33
C ALA A 46 -24.58 -25.37 39.45
N VAL A 47 -24.95 -25.08 40.71
CA VAL A 47 -24.70 -25.99 41.83
C VAL A 47 -25.59 -27.23 41.71
N ALA A 48 -26.88 -27.08 41.40
CA ALA A 48 -27.80 -28.19 41.21
C ALA A 48 -27.38 -29.14 40.07
N ASP A 49 -26.93 -28.60 38.94
CA ASP A 49 -26.43 -29.38 37.80
C ASP A 49 -25.17 -30.17 38.17
N LEU A 50 -24.27 -29.59 38.97
CA LEU A 50 -23.08 -30.30 39.45
C LEU A 50 -23.43 -31.40 40.46
N VAL A 51 -24.44 -31.21 41.30
CA VAL A 51 -24.98 -32.25 42.19
C VAL A 51 -25.57 -33.40 41.36
N ALA A 52 -26.40 -33.09 40.34
CA ALA A 52 -26.97 -34.10 39.45
C ALA A 52 -25.88 -34.94 38.76
N ARG A 53 -24.81 -34.29 38.26
CA ARG A 53 -23.66 -34.99 37.66
C ARG A 53 -22.84 -35.81 38.65
N CYS A 54 -22.80 -35.42 39.93
CA CYS A 54 -22.21 -36.25 40.98
C CYS A 54 -23.05 -37.52 41.22
N VAL A 55 -24.38 -37.39 41.18
CA VAL A 55 -25.32 -38.51 41.30
C VAL A 55 -25.21 -39.48 40.12
N GLU A 56 -25.15 -38.96 38.89
CA GLU A 56 -24.89 -39.77 37.69
C GLU A 56 -23.54 -40.50 37.75
N ALA A 57 -22.55 -39.92 38.44
CA ALA A 57 -21.27 -40.57 38.67
C ALA A 57 -21.31 -41.65 39.78
N GLY A 58 -22.47 -41.88 40.40
CA GLY A 58 -22.71 -42.89 41.44
C GLY A 58 -22.41 -42.44 42.86
N LEU A 59 -22.47 -41.13 43.14
CA LEU A 59 -22.44 -40.58 44.50
C LEU A 59 -23.87 -40.41 45.01
N ALA A 60 -24.14 -40.72 46.27
CA ALA A 60 -25.47 -40.49 46.84
C ALA A 60 -25.76 -38.98 46.92
N ARG A 61 -26.94 -38.54 46.45
CA ARG A 61 -27.34 -37.12 46.41
C ARG A 61 -27.19 -36.43 47.76
N ASP A 62 -27.67 -37.10 48.81
CA ASP A 62 -27.58 -36.67 50.22
C ASP A 62 -26.45 -37.41 50.96
N GLY A 63 -25.47 -37.93 50.22
CA GLY A 63 -24.33 -38.65 50.76
C GLY A 63 -23.29 -37.73 51.39
N PRO A 64 -22.42 -38.28 52.26
CA PRO A 64 -21.44 -37.50 53.02
C PRO A 64 -20.43 -36.77 52.12
N GLU A 65 -20.15 -37.29 50.92
CA GLU A 65 -19.15 -36.72 50.00
C GLU A 65 -19.63 -35.43 49.33
N ILE A 66 -20.89 -35.38 48.87
CA ILE A 66 -21.51 -34.20 48.28
C ILE A 66 -21.74 -33.15 49.37
N ALA A 67 -22.25 -33.55 50.54
CA ALA A 67 -22.45 -32.67 51.69
C ALA A 67 -21.12 -32.03 52.14
N ALA A 68 -20.05 -32.82 52.28
CA ALA A 68 -18.72 -32.32 52.65
C ALA A 68 -18.12 -31.40 51.58
N ALA A 69 -18.38 -31.65 50.29
CA ALA A 69 -17.92 -30.78 49.21
C ALA A 69 -18.64 -29.41 49.23
N LEU A 70 -19.95 -29.39 49.47
CA LEU A 70 -20.75 -28.17 49.60
C LEU A 70 -20.34 -27.37 50.83
N ALA A 71 -20.21 -28.02 52.00
CA ALA A 71 -19.81 -27.38 53.26
C ALA A 71 -18.39 -26.78 53.17
N ALA A 72 -17.40 -27.58 52.74
CA ALA A 72 -16.03 -27.10 52.55
C ALA A 72 -15.94 -26.00 51.46
N GLY A 73 -16.88 -25.98 50.52
CA GLY A 73 -17.02 -24.92 49.54
C GLY A 73 -17.47 -23.63 50.19
N ALA A 74 -18.57 -23.68 50.95
CA ALA A 74 -19.10 -22.54 51.70
C ALA A 74 -18.07 -21.94 52.66
N ASP A 75 -17.39 -22.78 53.46
CA ASP A 75 -16.33 -22.36 54.37
C ASP A 75 -15.16 -21.70 53.63
N GLY A 76 -14.70 -22.30 52.52
CA GLY A 76 -13.66 -21.74 51.67
C GLY A 76 -14.08 -20.41 51.03
N GLY A 77 -15.36 -20.24 50.73
CA GLY A 77 -15.97 -18.98 50.29
C GLY A 77 -15.85 -17.90 51.37
N ILE A 78 -16.23 -18.21 52.61
CA ILE A 78 -16.13 -17.31 53.77
C ILE A 78 -14.69 -16.85 54.01
N VAL A 79 -13.73 -17.79 54.01
CA VAL A 79 -12.30 -17.44 54.17
C VAL A 79 -11.79 -16.56 53.02
N ALA A 80 -12.22 -16.84 51.79
CA ALA A 80 -11.85 -16.01 50.64
C ALA A 80 -12.44 -14.60 50.71
N MET A 81 -13.63 -14.42 51.28
CA MET A 81 -14.22 -13.09 51.54
C MET A 81 -13.45 -12.34 52.62
N ALA A 82 -13.14 -12.99 53.74
CA ALA A 82 -12.33 -12.37 54.80
C ALA A 82 -10.98 -11.88 54.27
N ALA A 83 -10.33 -12.70 53.43
CA ALA A 83 -9.09 -12.32 52.74
C ALA A 83 -9.30 -11.21 51.68
N ALA A 84 -10.47 -11.10 51.05
CA ALA A 84 -10.80 -10.03 50.11
C ALA A 84 -11.07 -8.69 50.83
N ASN A 85 -11.85 -8.69 51.90
CA ASN A 85 -12.14 -7.53 52.73
C ASN A 85 -10.87 -6.95 53.37
N ALA A 86 -9.92 -7.81 53.78
CA ALA A 86 -8.62 -7.38 54.29
C ALA A 86 -7.72 -6.69 53.24
N ARG A 87 -8.03 -6.79 51.93
CA ARG A 87 -7.18 -6.26 50.84
C ARG A 87 -7.62 -4.89 50.30
N GLY A 88 -8.86 -4.44 50.58
CA GLY A 88 -9.43 -3.20 50.02
C GLY A 88 -9.64 -3.23 48.49
N PRO A 89 -10.41 -2.27 47.92
CA PRO A 89 -10.81 -2.29 46.51
C PRO A 89 -9.63 -2.07 45.55
N ASP A 90 -8.61 -1.29 45.95
CA ASP A 90 -7.41 -1.03 45.18
C ASP A 90 -6.21 -0.95 46.12
N GLY A 91 -5.42 -2.02 46.24
CA GLY A 91 -4.14 -1.94 46.97
C GLY A 91 -3.22 -0.86 46.39
N GLU A 92 -2.21 -0.43 47.18
CA GLU A 92 -1.18 0.58 46.85
C GLU A 92 -0.93 0.76 45.34
N PRO A 93 -0.99 1.99 44.79
CA PRO A 93 -0.72 2.28 43.39
C PRO A 93 0.58 1.60 42.91
N GLY A 94 0.47 0.76 41.89
CA GLY A 94 1.63 0.01 41.36
C GLY A 94 1.88 -1.36 42.01
N ALA A 95 1.19 -1.75 43.08
CA ALA A 95 1.32 -3.08 43.69
C ALA A 95 0.96 -4.22 42.73
N ARG A 96 -0.01 -4.00 41.84
CA ARG A 96 -0.35 -4.96 40.76
C ARG A 96 0.76 -5.08 39.72
N ALA A 97 1.45 -3.98 39.39
CA ALA A 97 2.60 -3.99 38.49
C ALA A 97 3.79 -4.68 39.15
N ARG A 98 4.06 -4.37 40.42
CA ARG A 98 5.10 -5.02 41.24
C ARG A 98 4.90 -6.53 41.36
N ARG A 99 3.70 -6.99 41.73
CA ARG A 99 3.36 -8.43 41.77
C ARG A 99 3.51 -9.12 40.42
N LYS A 100 3.17 -8.43 39.32
CA LYS A 100 3.41 -8.95 37.96
C LYS A 100 4.91 -9.04 37.63
N ARG A 101 5.72 -8.06 38.06
CA ARG A 101 7.19 -8.07 37.91
C ARG A 101 7.82 -9.20 38.72
N GLU A 102 7.47 -9.34 40.00
CA GLU A 102 7.97 -10.41 40.88
C GLU A 102 7.60 -11.80 40.34
N ARG A 103 6.36 -11.96 39.86
CA ARG A 103 5.93 -13.21 39.20
C ARG A 103 6.67 -13.49 37.90
N ALA A 104 6.94 -12.47 37.08
CA ALA A 104 7.69 -12.63 35.84
C ALA A 104 9.14 -13.01 36.10
N ALA A 105 9.80 -12.36 37.07
CA ALA A 105 11.16 -12.67 37.50
C ALA A 105 11.28 -14.08 38.08
N ALA A 106 10.35 -14.49 38.94
CA ALA A 106 10.31 -15.84 39.50
C ALA A 106 10.12 -16.93 38.42
N LEU A 107 9.28 -16.68 37.41
CA LEU A 107 9.07 -17.61 36.29
C LEU A 107 10.28 -17.68 35.35
N ALA A 108 10.98 -16.57 35.14
CA ALA A 108 12.21 -16.52 34.35
C ALA A 108 13.35 -17.30 35.05
N ALA A 109 13.52 -17.11 36.36
CA ALA A 109 14.49 -17.84 37.18
C ALA A 109 14.20 -19.36 37.22
N ALA A 110 12.94 -19.75 37.33
CA ALA A 110 12.55 -21.17 37.27
C ALA A 110 12.80 -21.81 35.88
N SER A 111 12.80 -21.00 34.82
CA SER A 111 13.06 -21.48 33.46
C SER A 111 14.55 -21.66 33.17
N SER A 112 15.42 -20.82 33.75
CA SER A 112 16.89 -20.91 33.58
C SER A 112 17.53 -22.07 34.34
N GLN A 113 16.99 -22.46 35.50
CA GLN A 113 17.49 -23.58 36.31
C GLN A 113 17.27 -24.96 35.67
N SER A 114 16.41 -25.08 34.65
CA SER A 114 16.15 -26.36 33.97
C SER A 114 17.10 -26.67 32.80
N GLY A 115 18.02 -25.75 32.48
CA GLY A 115 18.87 -25.81 31.29
C GLY A 115 20.38 -26.01 31.54
N GLY A 116 20.83 -26.30 32.77
CA GLY A 116 22.25 -26.36 33.10
C GLY A 116 22.68 -27.64 33.82
N GLY A 117 23.49 -28.45 33.13
CA GLY A 117 24.69 -29.12 33.67
C GLY A 117 24.52 -30.23 34.72
N GLY A 118 25.02 -31.42 34.40
CA GLY A 118 25.38 -32.43 35.40
C GLY A 118 26.50 -31.92 36.33
N GLY A 119 26.42 -32.34 37.59
CA GLY A 119 27.38 -32.06 38.65
C GLY A 119 26.74 -32.44 39.98
N GLY A 120 27.33 -33.40 40.69
CA GLY A 120 26.76 -34.10 41.83
C GLY A 120 26.47 -33.23 43.06
N GLY A 121 25.61 -33.79 43.92
CA GLY A 121 25.25 -33.26 45.23
C GLY A 121 23.89 -33.79 45.67
N GLU A 122 23.93 -34.77 46.57
CA GLU A 122 22.84 -35.37 47.35
C GLU A 122 21.88 -34.29 47.91
N ASP A 123 20.59 -34.46 48.16
CA ASP A 123 19.90 -35.59 48.77
C ASP A 123 18.37 -35.31 48.76
N ALA A 124 17.51 -36.29 48.42
CA ALA A 124 16.13 -36.46 48.93
C ALA A 124 15.32 -37.55 48.18
N LYS A 125 15.45 -38.77 48.68
CA LYS A 125 14.41 -39.83 48.84
C LYS A 125 13.55 -40.27 47.63
N ARG A 126 14.00 -41.40 47.06
CA ARG A 126 13.27 -42.60 46.53
C ARG A 126 11.73 -42.55 46.41
N THR A 127 11.22 -42.96 45.25
CA THR A 127 10.47 -44.24 45.10
C THR A 127 10.45 -44.77 43.64
N ARG A 128 10.98 -46.00 43.51
CA ARG A 128 10.70 -47.14 42.62
C ARG A 128 10.27 -46.98 41.13
N LEU A 129 11.11 -47.59 40.28
CA LEU A 129 10.94 -48.34 39.01
C LEU A 129 9.55 -48.99 38.82
N ASP A 130 9.02 -49.33 37.63
CA ASP A 130 9.42 -49.27 36.21
C ASP A 130 8.12 -49.33 35.36
N ASP A 131 8.24 -49.29 34.03
CA ASP A 131 7.21 -49.31 32.97
C ASP A 131 6.63 -47.94 32.55
N GLY A 132 7.08 -47.46 31.37
CA GLY A 132 6.42 -46.37 30.63
C GLY A 132 7.31 -45.22 30.17
N ASP A 133 8.53 -45.48 29.69
CA ASP A 133 9.53 -44.42 29.46
C ASP A 133 9.24 -43.48 28.27
N ARG A 134 8.43 -43.89 27.28
CA ARG A 134 8.00 -43.00 26.19
C ARG A 134 6.88 -42.02 26.58
N ALA A 135 6.01 -42.38 27.52
CA ALA A 135 4.85 -41.55 27.90
C ALA A 135 5.20 -40.43 28.91
N ARG A 136 6.19 -40.66 29.79
CA ARG A 136 6.66 -39.64 30.76
C ARG A 136 7.47 -38.52 30.10
N GLY A 137 8.28 -38.86 29.08
CA GLY A 137 9.06 -37.88 28.30
C GLY A 137 8.18 -36.84 27.57
N SER A 138 7.10 -37.29 26.92
CA SER A 138 6.14 -36.43 26.22
C SER A 138 5.38 -35.47 27.19
N LYS A 139 4.92 -35.97 28.34
CA LYS A 139 4.24 -35.15 29.36
C LYS A 139 5.16 -34.10 29.98
N ARG A 140 6.43 -34.44 30.23
CA ARG A 140 7.44 -33.52 30.79
C ARG A 140 7.84 -32.43 29.78
N ALA A 141 8.01 -32.81 28.50
CA ALA A 141 8.27 -31.88 27.39
C ALA A 141 7.13 -30.87 27.15
N SER A 142 5.88 -31.33 27.17
CA SER A 142 4.69 -30.45 27.11
C SER A 142 4.62 -29.48 28.30
N GLY A 143 4.97 -29.94 29.50
CA GLY A 143 5.04 -29.11 30.69
C GLY A 143 6.11 -28.00 30.63
N GLU A 144 7.29 -28.30 30.09
CA GLU A 144 8.38 -27.32 29.89
C GLU A 144 8.03 -26.27 28.84
N CYS A 145 7.49 -26.72 27.69
CA CYS A 145 7.03 -25.83 26.62
C CYS A 145 5.96 -24.85 27.13
N LYS A 146 4.99 -25.37 27.88
CA LYS A 146 3.95 -24.57 28.53
C LYS A 146 4.54 -23.56 29.50
N ARG A 147 5.46 -23.95 30.39
CA ARG A 147 6.08 -23.02 31.36
C ARG A 147 6.85 -21.90 30.65
N ALA A 148 7.68 -22.23 29.67
CA ALA A 148 8.46 -21.25 28.92
C ALA A 148 7.57 -20.28 28.12
N THR A 149 6.51 -20.79 27.47
CA THR A 149 5.53 -19.97 26.75
C THR A 149 4.81 -18.98 27.66
N TRP A 150 4.33 -19.44 28.83
CA TRP A 150 3.64 -18.58 29.77
C TRP A 150 4.58 -17.60 30.50
N ALA A 151 5.85 -17.94 30.69
CA ALA A 151 6.87 -17.02 31.17
C ALA A 151 7.11 -15.89 30.15
N LEU A 152 7.23 -16.22 28.87
CA LEU A 152 7.39 -15.23 27.80
C LEU A 152 6.16 -14.31 27.70
N HIS A 153 4.96 -14.89 27.81
CA HIS A 153 3.72 -14.13 27.84
C HIS A 153 3.61 -13.22 29.08
N ALA A 154 4.09 -13.67 30.25
CA ALA A 154 4.11 -12.84 31.46
C ALA A 154 5.01 -11.60 31.27
N LEU A 155 6.20 -11.79 30.66
CA LEU A 155 7.09 -10.69 30.27
C LEU A 155 6.39 -9.74 29.27
N ALA A 156 5.69 -10.27 28.27
CA ALA A 156 4.95 -9.47 27.30
C ALA A 156 3.81 -8.61 27.90
N LYS A 157 3.38 -8.90 29.13
CA LYS A 157 2.38 -8.12 29.88
C LYS A 157 3.00 -7.21 30.94
N ALA A 158 4.33 -7.22 31.09
CA ALA A 158 5.07 -6.31 31.96
C ALA A 158 5.45 -5.05 31.16
N PRO A 159 5.20 -3.83 31.68
CA PRO A 159 5.51 -2.59 30.97
C PRO A 159 7.02 -2.35 30.75
N ASP A 160 7.85 -2.89 31.65
CA ASP A 160 9.31 -2.68 31.67
C ASP A 160 10.04 -4.03 31.68
N ALA A 161 9.68 -4.92 30.75
CA ALA A 161 10.33 -6.23 30.66
C ALA A 161 11.83 -6.06 30.37
N ASP A 162 12.67 -6.56 31.27
CA ASP A 162 14.12 -6.56 31.13
C ASP A 162 14.55 -7.37 29.88
N PRO A 163 15.33 -6.79 28.95
CA PRO A 163 15.77 -7.48 27.74
C PRO A 163 16.52 -8.80 27.99
N ALA A 164 17.34 -8.88 29.05
CA ALA A 164 18.07 -10.11 29.34
C ALA A 164 17.13 -11.27 29.74
N SER A 165 16.14 -10.98 30.58
CA SER A 165 15.09 -11.93 30.97
C SER A 165 14.26 -12.39 29.76
N VAL A 166 14.00 -11.50 28.81
CA VAL A 166 13.33 -11.81 27.54
C VAL A 166 14.18 -12.75 26.69
N ALA A 167 15.49 -12.45 26.53
CA ALA A 167 16.41 -13.29 25.78
C ALA A 167 16.51 -14.70 26.37
N VAL A 168 16.68 -14.83 27.68
CA VAL A 168 16.75 -16.11 28.40
C VAL A 168 15.47 -16.93 28.21
N THR A 169 14.31 -16.30 28.35
CA THR A 169 13.02 -17.01 28.24
C THR A 169 12.74 -17.46 26.81
N ALA A 170 13.05 -16.62 25.82
CA ALA A 170 12.93 -16.96 24.40
C ALA A 170 13.89 -18.10 24.00
N LYS A 171 15.13 -18.08 24.51
CA LYS A 171 16.13 -19.13 24.31
C LYS A 171 15.70 -20.45 24.95
N ALA A 172 15.13 -20.41 26.16
CA ALA A 172 14.59 -21.59 26.83
C ALA A 172 13.47 -22.26 26.01
N LEU A 173 12.50 -21.46 25.51
CA LEU A 173 11.44 -21.99 24.65
C LEU A 173 12.02 -22.58 23.34
N THR A 174 13.00 -21.92 22.75
CA THR A 174 13.71 -22.42 21.56
C THR A 174 14.39 -23.76 21.82
N ALA A 175 15.06 -23.93 22.96
CA ALA A 175 15.74 -25.16 23.33
C ALA A 175 14.75 -26.33 23.48
N VAL A 176 13.60 -26.09 24.12
CA VAL A 176 12.53 -27.09 24.25
C VAL A 176 12.02 -27.55 22.88
N LEU A 177 11.97 -26.65 21.89
CA LEU A 177 11.52 -26.93 20.52
C LEU A 177 12.58 -27.60 19.61
N ARG A 178 13.85 -27.68 20.06
CA ARG A 178 14.97 -28.22 19.26
C ARG A 178 15.16 -29.74 19.42
N ASP A 179 14.76 -30.30 20.55
CA ASP A 179 14.97 -31.71 20.88
C ASP A 179 14.05 -32.61 20.03
N SER A 180 14.63 -33.25 19.02
CA SER A 180 13.93 -34.13 18.06
C SER A 180 13.33 -35.40 18.70
N LYS A 181 13.74 -35.75 19.93
CA LYS A 181 13.10 -36.86 20.69
C LYS A 181 11.77 -36.46 21.34
N ARG A 182 11.43 -35.16 21.34
CA ARG A 182 10.23 -34.56 21.95
C ARG A 182 9.27 -34.01 20.88
N ASP A 183 9.11 -34.81 19.82
CA ASP A 183 8.40 -34.50 18.58
C ASP A 183 6.97 -33.95 18.80
N ALA A 184 6.46 -33.20 17.80
CA ALA A 184 5.15 -32.54 17.60
C ALA A 184 4.15 -32.28 18.76
N ALA A 185 4.03 -33.17 19.74
CA ALA A 185 3.14 -33.12 20.90
C ALA A 185 3.49 -32.06 21.96
N SER A 186 4.65 -31.41 21.88
CA SER A 186 5.08 -30.43 22.89
C SER A 186 4.42 -29.05 22.72
N MET A 187 3.98 -28.69 21.52
CA MET A 187 3.39 -27.38 21.20
C MET A 187 1.99 -27.56 20.58
N ASP A 188 0.95 -27.12 21.30
CA ASP A 188 -0.42 -27.08 20.79
C ASP A 188 -0.75 -25.71 20.14
N ALA A 189 -1.93 -25.61 19.53
CA ALA A 189 -2.36 -24.39 18.84
C ALA A 189 -2.48 -23.17 19.76
N LEU A 190 -2.87 -23.38 21.03
CA LEU A 190 -2.98 -22.30 22.02
C LEU A 190 -1.58 -21.79 22.39
N LEU A 191 -0.65 -22.69 22.70
CA LEU A 191 0.72 -22.35 23.06
C LEU A 191 1.44 -21.67 21.90
N ALA A 192 1.28 -22.16 20.67
CA ALA A 192 1.88 -21.54 19.48
C ALA A 192 1.39 -20.10 19.30
N SER A 193 0.07 -19.89 19.40
CA SER A 193 -0.53 -18.56 19.30
C SER A 193 -0.05 -17.61 20.41
N VAL A 194 -0.02 -18.07 21.66
CA VAL A 194 0.43 -17.27 22.81
C VAL A 194 1.91 -16.92 22.70
N ALA A 195 2.75 -17.86 22.27
CA ALA A 195 4.19 -17.63 22.08
C ALA A 195 4.46 -16.61 20.97
N LEU A 196 3.78 -16.73 19.82
CA LEU A 196 3.89 -15.76 18.72
C LEU A 196 3.43 -14.37 19.17
N TYR A 197 2.28 -14.27 19.84
CA TYR A 197 1.78 -13.01 20.38
C TYR A 197 2.76 -12.37 21.36
N ALA A 198 3.29 -13.15 22.30
CA ALA A 198 4.25 -12.67 23.29
C ALA A 198 5.53 -12.15 22.62
N ALA A 199 6.05 -12.90 21.65
CA ALA A 199 7.24 -12.50 20.90
C ALA A 199 7.00 -11.21 20.10
N ALA A 200 5.86 -11.08 19.43
CA ALA A 200 5.48 -9.86 18.71
C ALA A 200 5.37 -8.66 19.65
N LYS A 201 4.69 -8.82 20.78
CA LYS A 201 4.46 -7.73 21.74
C LYS A 201 5.76 -7.25 22.40
N LEU A 202 6.65 -8.17 22.76
CA LEU A 202 7.96 -7.85 23.34
C LEU A 202 8.87 -7.17 22.32
N ARG A 203 8.91 -7.68 21.07
CA ARG A 203 9.71 -7.07 19.99
C ARG A 203 9.26 -5.64 19.68
N SER A 204 7.97 -5.35 19.81
CA SER A 204 7.43 -3.99 19.61
C SER A 204 7.57 -3.07 20.83
N SER A 205 8.12 -3.52 21.95
CA SER A 205 8.35 -2.65 23.12
C SER A 205 9.51 -1.67 22.85
N ALA A 206 9.40 -0.43 23.29
CA ALA A 206 10.43 0.60 23.05
C ALA A 206 11.82 0.18 23.55
N LEU A 207 11.88 -0.46 24.73
CA LEU A 207 13.13 -0.96 25.33
C LEU A 207 13.88 -1.95 24.44
N ILE A 208 13.15 -2.77 23.66
CA ILE A 208 13.74 -3.78 22.77
C ILE A 208 13.82 -3.27 21.33
N ALA A 209 12.88 -2.44 20.88
CA ALA A 209 12.83 -1.93 19.51
C ALA A 209 13.84 -0.80 19.27
N GLU A 210 14.04 0.07 20.26
CA GLU A 210 14.88 1.28 20.17
C GLU A 210 16.12 1.18 21.07
N GLY A 211 16.23 0.14 21.92
CA GLY A 211 17.37 -0.09 22.78
C GLY A 211 18.65 -0.42 22.00
N ALA A 212 19.70 0.36 22.22
CA ALA A 212 21.02 0.17 21.61
C ALA A 212 21.97 -0.74 22.43
N THR A 213 21.48 -1.36 23.51
CA THR A 213 22.29 -2.21 24.38
C THR A 213 22.48 -3.62 23.79
N ASP A 214 23.56 -4.30 24.17
CA ASP A 214 23.81 -5.69 23.78
C ASP A 214 22.67 -6.62 24.23
N ALA A 215 22.12 -6.39 25.43
CA ALA A 215 20.97 -7.14 25.94
C ALA A 215 19.70 -6.95 25.10
N ALA A 216 19.47 -5.75 24.56
CA ALA A 216 18.35 -5.48 23.65
C ALA A 216 18.55 -6.18 22.28
N SER A 217 19.77 -6.13 21.74
CA SER A 217 20.15 -6.85 20.52
C SER A 217 20.01 -8.37 20.67
N ASP A 218 20.47 -8.92 21.80
CA ASP A 218 20.31 -10.33 22.15
C ASP A 218 18.82 -10.72 22.27
N ALA A 219 18.02 -9.91 22.96
CA ALA A 219 16.58 -10.14 23.06
C ALA A 219 15.91 -10.16 21.68
N ARG A 220 16.25 -9.22 20.79
CA ARG A 220 15.75 -9.20 19.40
C ARG A 220 16.11 -10.48 18.65
N ARG A 221 17.37 -10.93 18.75
CA ARG A 221 17.85 -12.17 18.13
C ARG A 221 17.12 -13.41 18.67
N GLU A 222 17.05 -13.59 19.99
CA GLU A 222 16.43 -14.78 20.58
C GLU A 222 14.91 -14.81 20.35
N LEU A 223 14.22 -13.67 20.42
CA LEU A 223 12.81 -13.56 20.06
C LEU A 223 12.56 -13.97 18.61
N ARG A 224 13.44 -13.56 17.69
CA ARG A 224 13.38 -13.95 16.27
C ARG A 224 13.50 -15.46 16.10
N VAL A 225 14.53 -16.07 16.69
CA VAL A 225 14.78 -17.52 16.59
C VAL A 225 13.60 -18.29 17.19
N CYS A 226 13.17 -17.88 18.39
CA CYS A 226 12.02 -18.47 19.06
C CYS A 226 10.76 -18.40 18.20
N ALA A 227 10.40 -17.23 17.69
CA ALA A 227 9.20 -17.06 16.88
C ALA A 227 9.28 -17.83 15.55
N SER A 228 10.46 -17.97 14.94
CA SER A 228 10.67 -18.80 13.74
C SER A 228 10.44 -20.28 14.02
N ARG A 229 10.95 -20.77 15.16
CA ARG A 229 10.72 -22.16 15.58
C ARG A 229 9.26 -22.44 15.91
N VAL A 230 8.55 -21.49 16.50
CA VAL A 230 7.11 -21.61 16.75
C VAL A 230 6.34 -21.58 15.42
N ALA A 231 6.64 -20.63 14.53
CA ALA A 231 6.01 -20.52 13.22
C ALA A 231 6.19 -21.79 12.36
N ALA A 232 7.38 -22.42 12.41
CA ALA A 232 7.65 -23.68 11.72
C ALA A 232 6.71 -24.84 12.12
N ARG A 233 6.02 -24.73 13.26
CA ARG A 233 5.06 -25.73 13.76
C ARG A 233 3.61 -25.36 13.51
N VAL A 234 3.35 -24.17 12.96
CA VAL A 234 2.01 -23.76 12.55
C VAL A 234 1.77 -24.31 11.14
N ASP A 235 1.31 -25.55 11.07
CA ASP A 235 0.93 -26.25 9.84
C ASP A 235 -0.59 -26.51 9.77
N ALA A 236 -1.04 -27.15 8.69
CA ALA A 236 -2.46 -27.46 8.51
C ALA A 236 -3.03 -28.35 9.63
N GLN A 237 -2.23 -29.26 10.20
CA GLN A 237 -2.67 -30.18 11.25
C GLN A 237 -2.87 -29.45 12.60
N LEU A 238 -1.95 -28.55 12.96
CA LEU A 238 -2.11 -27.68 14.13
C LEU A 238 -3.27 -26.69 13.91
N CYS A 239 -3.37 -26.11 12.72
CA CYS A 239 -4.45 -25.20 12.35
C CYS A 239 -5.84 -25.88 12.29
N ALA A 240 -5.92 -27.21 12.18
CA ALA A 240 -7.19 -27.94 12.33
C ALA A 240 -7.78 -27.86 13.75
N ARG A 241 -6.96 -27.50 14.75
CA ARG A 241 -7.36 -27.41 16.17
C ARG A 241 -7.27 -26.00 16.74
N VAL A 242 -6.91 -25.01 15.91
CA VAL A 242 -6.85 -23.60 16.35
C VAL A 242 -8.27 -23.09 16.59
N ASP A 243 -8.43 -22.26 17.64
CA ASP A 243 -9.64 -21.49 17.91
C ASP A 243 -9.54 -20.08 17.31
N ALA A 244 -10.65 -19.32 17.32
CA ALA A 244 -10.71 -18.00 16.69
C ALA A 244 -9.67 -17.01 17.26
N ARG A 245 -9.54 -16.96 18.59
CA ARG A 245 -8.54 -16.14 19.27
C ARG A 245 -7.12 -16.57 18.92
N GLY A 246 -6.88 -17.87 18.87
CA GLY A 246 -5.60 -18.49 18.50
C GLY A 246 -5.17 -18.06 17.10
N ALA A 247 -6.07 -18.18 16.13
CA ALA A 247 -5.84 -17.81 14.74
C ALA A 247 -5.60 -16.30 14.59
N SER A 248 -6.46 -15.49 15.21
CA SER A 248 -6.38 -14.03 15.21
C SER A 248 -5.03 -13.51 15.74
N ASN A 249 -4.64 -13.98 16.93
CA ASN A 249 -3.37 -13.59 17.57
C ASN A 249 -2.16 -14.04 16.75
N ALA A 250 -2.19 -15.25 16.17
CA ALA A 250 -1.10 -15.78 15.37
C ALA A 250 -0.93 -14.97 14.07
N LEU A 251 -2.01 -14.68 13.34
CA LEU A 251 -1.98 -13.84 12.14
C LEU A 251 -1.43 -12.43 12.44
N TRP A 252 -1.95 -11.78 13.48
CA TRP A 252 -1.48 -10.46 13.91
C TRP A 252 0.00 -10.47 14.30
N ALA A 253 0.43 -11.51 15.03
CA ALA A 253 1.81 -11.65 15.47
C ALA A 253 2.76 -11.88 14.29
N LEU A 254 2.43 -12.79 13.38
CA LEU A 254 3.24 -13.08 12.18
C LEU A 254 3.37 -11.83 11.29
N ALA A 255 2.29 -11.07 11.12
CA ALA A 255 2.33 -9.81 10.37
C ALA A 255 3.17 -8.74 11.09
N THR A 256 3.09 -8.66 12.42
CA THR A 256 3.87 -7.69 13.20
C THR A 256 5.35 -8.01 13.25
N LEU A 257 5.69 -9.29 13.33
CA LEU A 257 7.07 -9.78 13.31
C LEU A 257 7.71 -9.73 11.91
N ALA A 258 6.93 -9.50 10.85
CA ALA A 258 7.41 -9.26 9.49
C ALA A 258 7.90 -7.81 9.29
N SER A 259 7.34 -6.84 10.00
CA SER A 259 7.52 -5.40 9.72
C SER A 259 8.71 -4.73 10.44
N SER A 260 9.76 -5.46 10.84
CA SER A 260 10.82 -4.87 11.65
C SER A 260 11.88 -4.11 10.83
N ARG A 261 12.13 -2.86 11.22
CA ARG A 261 13.26 -2.04 10.79
C ARG A 261 14.59 -2.79 11.01
N GLY A 262 15.45 -2.86 10.01
CA GLY A 262 16.89 -3.09 10.26
C GLY A 262 17.35 -4.55 10.42
N GLU A 263 16.53 -5.44 10.97
CA GLU A 263 16.95 -6.80 11.36
C GLU A 263 16.05 -7.87 10.77
N ALA A 264 16.61 -9.06 10.47
CA ALA A 264 15.81 -10.16 9.93
C ALA A 264 14.61 -10.46 10.86
N GLY A 265 13.42 -10.56 10.28
CA GLY A 265 12.18 -10.92 10.97
C GLY A 265 12.15 -12.41 11.33
N VAL A 266 10.97 -12.91 11.69
CA VAL A 266 10.72 -14.36 11.71
C VAL A 266 11.15 -14.95 10.36
N GLY A 267 11.74 -16.15 10.39
CA GLY A 267 12.12 -16.91 9.20
C GLY A 267 10.99 -16.89 8.19
N GLU A 268 11.29 -16.39 7.00
CA GLU A 268 10.26 -16.00 6.05
C GLU A 268 9.45 -17.20 5.54
N ARG A 269 10.13 -18.31 5.27
CA ARG A 269 9.51 -19.55 4.84
C ARG A 269 8.54 -20.05 5.91
N GLU A 270 8.97 -20.07 7.17
CA GLU A 270 8.15 -20.47 8.31
C GLU A 270 6.97 -19.53 8.49
N ARG A 271 7.18 -18.22 8.38
CA ARG A 271 6.13 -17.21 8.47
C ARG A 271 5.08 -17.37 7.37
N HIS A 272 5.50 -17.46 6.11
CA HIS A 272 4.57 -17.61 4.98
C HIS A 272 3.85 -18.96 5.02
N ALA A 273 4.52 -20.04 5.39
CA ALA A 273 3.86 -21.34 5.60
C ALA A 273 2.81 -21.25 6.71
N ALA A 274 3.15 -20.65 7.85
CA ALA A 274 2.23 -20.44 8.98
C ALA A 274 1.04 -19.55 8.60
N THR A 275 1.29 -18.42 7.92
CA THR A 275 0.24 -17.50 7.46
C THR A 275 -0.69 -18.20 6.46
N ARG A 276 -0.15 -18.99 5.52
CA ARG A 276 -0.97 -19.76 4.57
C ARG A 276 -1.77 -20.86 5.25
N ALA A 277 -1.20 -21.57 6.23
CA ALA A 277 -1.94 -22.57 7.00
C ALA A 277 -3.11 -21.94 7.77
N LEU A 278 -2.89 -20.78 8.38
CA LEU A 278 -3.93 -20.02 9.08
C LEU A 278 -5.01 -19.48 8.13
N VAL A 279 -4.62 -18.91 6.99
CA VAL A 279 -5.55 -18.42 5.96
C VAL A 279 -6.33 -19.59 5.35
N GLY A 280 -5.66 -20.71 5.05
CA GLY A 280 -6.30 -21.93 4.58
C GLY A 280 -7.34 -22.46 5.57
N ALA A 281 -7.02 -22.47 6.87
CA ALA A 281 -7.99 -22.82 7.91
C ALA A 281 -9.17 -21.84 7.97
N LEU A 282 -8.91 -20.53 7.84
CA LEU A 282 -9.99 -19.54 7.74
C LEU A 282 -10.84 -19.73 6.49
N SER A 283 -10.30 -20.21 5.38
CA SER A 283 -11.04 -20.47 4.14
C SER A 283 -11.85 -21.77 4.17
N THR A 284 -11.38 -22.81 4.86
CA THR A 284 -12.03 -24.13 4.83
C THR A 284 -12.93 -24.43 6.04
N ARG A 285 -12.66 -23.83 7.22
CA ARG A 285 -13.34 -24.18 8.48
C ARG A 285 -14.44 -23.18 8.85
N VAL A 286 -15.69 -23.53 8.52
CA VAL A 286 -16.88 -22.72 8.84
C VAL A 286 -17.04 -22.51 10.34
N GLU A 287 -16.82 -23.56 11.13
CA GLU A 287 -16.95 -23.53 12.59
C GLU A 287 -15.92 -22.62 13.26
N LEU A 288 -14.73 -22.52 12.68
CA LEU A 288 -13.70 -21.60 13.13
C LEU A 288 -14.14 -20.14 12.90
N ARG A 289 -14.61 -19.82 11.69
CA ARG A 289 -15.10 -18.48 11.34
C ARG A 289 -16.30 -18.06 12.20
N ALA A 290 -17.23 -18.98 12.45
CA ALA A 290 -18.39 -18.74 13.30
C ALA A 290 -18.05 -18.45 14.78
N ALA A 291 -16.87 -18.89 15.25
CA ALA A 291 -16.42 -18.68 16.63
C ALA A 291 -15.72 -17.33 16.87
N PHE A 292 -15.51 -16.52 15.83
CA PHE A 292 -14.89 -15.19 15.98
C PHE A 292 -15.82 -14.21 16.69
N ASN A 293 -15.31 -13.59 17.76
CA ASN A 293 -15.90 -12.35 18.27
C ASN A 293 -15.35 -11.14 17.50
N ALA A 294 -15.98 -9.99 17.69
CA ALA A 294 -15.65 -8.75 16.99
C ALA A 294 -14.16 -8.36 17.06
N ARG A 295 -13.54 -8.47 18.24
CA ARG A 295 -12.13 -8.14 18.45
C ARG A 295 -11.21 -9.10 17.70
N ASP A 296 -11.46 -10.39 17.82
CA ASP A 296 -10.66 -11.42 17.15
C ASP A 296 -10.78 -11.26 15.62
N ALA A 297 -11.98 -10.91 15.12
CA ALA A 297 -12.22 -10.73 13.69
C ALA A 297 -11.50 -9.49 13.15
N ALA A 298 -11.60 -8.34 13.84
CA ALA A 298 -10.89 -7.12 13.46
C ALA A 298 -9.36 -7.34 13.42
N ASN A 299 -8.81 -8.04 14.42
CA ASN A 299 -7.39 -8.38 14.46
C ASN A 299 -6.96 -9.34 13.33
N ALA A 300 -7.81 -10.30 12.96
CA ALA A 300 -7.53 -11.23 11.87
C ALA A 300 -7.53 -10.51 10.50
N LEU A 301 -8.54 -9.67 10.25
CA LEU A 301 -8.59 -8.81 9.05
C LEU A 301 -7.35 -7.91 8.97
N TRP A 302 -7.00 -7.23 10.07
CA TRP A 302 -5.81 -6.39 10.13
C TRP A 302 -4.51 -7.19 9.93
N GLY A 303 -4.41 -8.39 10.50
CA GLY A 303 -3.28 -9.29 10.30
C GLY A 303 -3.09 -9.67 8.83
N CYS A 304 -4.19 -10.00 8.13
CA CYS A 304 -4.17 -10.32 6.70
C CYS A 304 -3.78 -9.11 5.85
N ALA A 305 -4.39 -7.95 6.11
CA ALA A 305 -4.05 -6.69 5.44
C ALA A 305 -2.56 -6.34 5.59
N LYS A 306 -2.04 -6.39 6.81
CA LYS A 306 -0.63 -6.08 7.10
C LYS A 306 0.33 -7.10 6.49
N ALA A 307 -0.09 -8.37 6.39
CA ALA A 307 0.68 -9.42 5.73
C ALA A 307 0.54 -9.40 4.20
N ARG A 308 -0.36 -8.56 3.64
CA ARG A 308 -0.71 -8.51 2.21
C ARG A 308 -1.19 -9.87 1.67
N VAL A 309 -2.00 -10.58 2.46
CA VAL A 309 -2.58 -11.87 2.09
C VAL A 309 -4.09 -11.74 1.94
N GLY A 310 -4.61 -12.25 0.82
CA GLY A 310 -6.04 -12.31 0.54
C GLY A 310 -6.77 -13.36 1.37
N LEU A 311 -8.06 -13.13 1.58
CA LEU A 311 -8.99 -14.10 2.14
C LEU A 311 -10.02 -14.47 1.05
N SER A 312 -10.69 -15.61 1.20
CA SER A 312 -11.84 -15.88 0.33
C SER A 312 -12.96 -14.87 0.60
N ASP A 313 -13.86 -14.71 -0.36
CA ASP A 313 -14.97 -13.75 -0.26
C ASP A 313 -15.88 -14.08 0.94
N GLU A 314 -16.12 -15.37 1.20
CA GLU A 314 -16.88 -15.87 2.34
C GLU A 314 -16.17 -15.62 3.66
N ALA A 315 -14.84 -15.84 3.72
CA ALA A 315 -14.07 -15.59 4.93
C ALA A 315 -14.04 -14.09 5.27
N THR A 316 -13.89 -13.24 4.25
CA THR A 316 -13.89 -11.77 4.39
C THR A 316 -15.23 -11.28 4.93
N THR A 317 -16.34 -11.69 4.32
CA THR A 317 -17.69 -11.28 4.70
C THR A 317 -18.07 -11.79 6.10
N GLN A 318 -17.78 -13.04 6.44
CA GLN A 318 -18.10 -13.59 7.78
C GLN A 318 -17.31 -12.92 8.91
N LEU A 319 -16.01 -12.65 8.70
CA LEU A 319 -15.22 -11.91 9.68
C LEU A 319 -15.75 -10.47 9.84
N ALA A 320 -16.15 -9.82 8.75
CA ALA A 320 -16.77 -8.51 8.84
C ALA A 320 -18.13 -8.55 9.57
N SER A 321 -18.98 -9.55 9.33
CA SER A 321 -20.23 -9.74 10.07
C SER A 321 -19.99 -9.93 11.58
N ALA A 322 -18.94 -10.64 11.97
CA ALA A 322 -18.53 -10.78 13.37
C ALA A 322 -18.10 -9.45 14.00
N VAL A 323 -17.47 -8.54 13.23
CA VAL A 323 -17.17 -7.17 13.66
C VAL A 323 -18.47 -6.36 13.84
N SER A 324 -19.40 -6.49 12.89
CA SER A 324 -20.68 -5.78 12.91
C SER A 324 -21.64 -6.23 14.01
N GLY A 325 -21.57 -7.51 14.39
CA GLY A 325 -22.52 -8.15 15.30
C GLY A 325 -23.80 -8.64 14.63
N SER A 326 -23.80 -8.75 13.30
CA SER A 326 -24.89 -9.31 12.49
C SER A 326 -24.73 -10.82 12.35
N ALA A 327 -25.83 -11.58 12.34
CA ALA A 327 -25.78 -13.00 12.06
C ALA A 327 -25.38 -13.24 10.59
N PRO A 328 -24.53 -14.24 10.27
CA PRO A 328 -24.19 -14.54 8.88
C PRO A 328 -25.46 -14.94 8.10
N GLY A 329 -25.78 -14.19 7.03
CA GLY A 329 -26.94 -14.45 6.15
C GLY A 329 -28.21 -13.67 6.48
N SER A 330 -28.21 -12.75 7.45
CA SER A 330 -29.36 -11.86 7.66
C SER A 330 -29.48 -10.84 6.52
N ALA A 331 -30.63 -10.79 5.86
CA ALA A 331 -30.92 -9.81 4.80
C ALA A 331 -30.69 -8.36 5.30
N PRO A 332 -30.16 -7.47 4.45
CA PRO A 332 -29.95 -6.07 4.81
C PRO A 332 -31.27 -5.44 5.28
N GLY A 333 -31.30 -4.95 6.52
CA GLY A 333 -32.46 -4.24 7.09
C GLY A 333 -33.26 -4.99 8.17
N SER A 334 -32.89 -6.20 8.57
CA SER A 334 -33.56 -6.88 9.69
C SER A 334 -33.19 -6.22 11.03
N ALA A 335 -34.21 -5.77 11.78
CA ALA A 335 -34.05 -5.11 13.08
C ALA A 335 -33.31 -6.02 14.07
N PRO A 336 -32.46 -5.46 14.96
CA PRO A 336 -31.72 -6.26 15.93
C PRO A 336 -32.71 -7.03 16.81
N GLY A 337 -32.62 -8.36 16.78
CA GLY A 337 -33.39 -9.22 17.66
C GLY A 337 -33.18 -8.85 19.12
N SER A 338 -34.23 -9.05 19.92
CA SER A 338 -34.44 -8.67 21.33
C SER A 338 -33.46 -9.28 22.36
N ALA A 339 -32.16 -9.26 22.08
CA ALA A 339 -31.12 -9.65 23.03
C ALA A 339 -30.70 -8.46 23.91
N PRO A 340 -30.36 -8.68 25.20
CA PRO A 340 -30.07 -7.62 26.15
C PRO A 340 -28.86 -6.75 25.72
N PRO A 341 -28.87 -5.44 26.05
CA PRO A 341 -27.92 -4.48 25.52
C PRO A 341 -26.55 -4.65 26.17
N GLY A 342 -25.53 -5.05 25.39
CA GLY A 342 -24.13 -4.96 25.81
C GLY A 342 -23.09 -5.79 25.05
N GLU A 343 -23.44 -6.88 24.35
CA GLU A 343 -22.42 -7.91 24.03
C GLU A 343 -22.45 -8.55 22.62
N ARG A 344 -22.73 -7.84 21.51
CA ARG A 344 -22.66 -8.49 20.17
C ARG A 344 -21.83 -7.87 19.06
N GLY A 345 -21.20 -6.70 19.20
CA GLY A 345 -20.34 -6.15 18.11
C GLY A 345 -19.13 -5.36 18.57
N ALA A 346 -18.32 -4.92 17.61
CA ALA A 346 -17.06 -4.20 17.82
C ALA A 346 -17.27 -2.87 18.56
N ASN A 347 -16.26 -2.43 19.33
CA ASN A 347 -16.18 -1.02 19.72
C ASN A 347 -15.68 -0.16 18.54
N ALA A 348 -15.71 1.18 18.68
CA ALA A 348 -15.31 2.10 17.63
C ALA A 348 -13.87 1.87 17.11
N VAL A 349 -12.94 1.52 18.00
CA VAL A 349 -11.52 1.27 17.63
C VAL A 349 -11.40 0.00 16.80
N GLU A 350 -12.07 -1.06 17.20
CA GLU A 350 -12.10 -2.35 16.49
C GLU A 350 -12.78 -2.22 15.12
N ALA A 351 -13.93 -1.55 15.05
CA ALA A 351 -14.66 -1.32 13.81
C ALA A 351 -13.85 -0.44 12.84
N SER A 352 -13.24 0.65 13.32
CA SER A 352 -12.35 1.51 12.52
C SER A 352 -11.12 0.75 11.99
N MET A 353 -10.52 -0.11 12.82
CA MET A 353 -9.39 -0.95 12.41
C MET A 353 -9.79 -1.99 11.34
N ALA A 354 -10.94 -2.64 11.49
CA ALA A 354 -11.46 -3.57 10.49
C ALA A 354 -11.77 -2.87 9.17
N LEU A 355 -12.39 -1.68 9.22
CA LEU A 355 -12.69 -0.88 8.04
C LEU A 355 -11.41 -0.46 7.30
N TRP A 356 -10.38 -0.03 8.03
CA TRP A 356 -9.06 0.24 7.46
C TRP A 356 -8.45 -1.00 6.80
N ALA A 357 -8.55 -2.17 7.45
CA ALA A 357 -8.01 -3.42 6.91
C ALA A 357 -8.67 -3.78 5.58
N LEU A 358 -10.00 -3.69 5.49
CA LEU A 358 -10.76 -3.93 4.24
C LEU A 358 -10.34 -2.94 3.13
N ALA A 359 -10.23 -1.65 3.45
CA ALA A 359 -9.77 -0.64 2.50
C ALA A 359 -8.34 -0.91 2.00
N SER A 360 -7.45 -1.35 2.88
CA SER A 360 -6.05 -1.68 2.54
C SER A 360 -5.98 -2.93 1.66
N MET A 361 -6.72 -3.99 2.00
CA MET A 361 -6.78 -5.23 1.22
C MET A 361 -7.36 -4.98 -0.19
N ARG A 362 -8.41 -4.13 -0.30
CA ARG A 362 -8.90 -3.65 -1.59
C ARG A 362 -7.82 -2.90 -2.36
N GLY A 363 -7.16 -1.94 -1.72
CA GLY A 363 -6.13 -1.11 -2.36
C GLY A 363 -4.92 -1.92 -2.86
N ASP A 364 -4.57 -2.98 -2.14
CA ASP A 364 -3.52 -3.92 -2.51
C ASP A 364 -4.00 -4.98 -3.54
N GLY A 365 -5.28 -5.01 -3.88
CA GLY A 365 -5.89 -5.97 -4.79
C GLY A 365 -5.97 -7.40 -4.23
N THR A 366 -5.86 -7.58 -2.91
CA THR A 366 -5.93 -8.91 -2.28
C THR A 366 -7.36 -9.40 -2.06
N ILE A 367 -8.35 -8.51 -2.17
CA ILE A 367 -9.78 -8.82 -2.25
C ILE A 367 -10.42 -7.97 -3.35
N GLY A 368 -11.51 -8.48 -3.96
CA GLY A 368 -12.26 -7.75 -4.97
C GLY A 368 -12.97 -6.51 -4.40
N ALA A 369 -13.16 -5.48 -5.24
CA ALA A 369 -13.78 -4.22 -4.82
C ALA A 369 -15.21 -4.40 -4.30
N HIS A 370 -16.01 -5.25 -4.95
CA HIS A 370 -17.38 -5.56 -4.55
C HIS A 370 -17.43 -6.21 -3.15
N VAL A 371 -16.63 -7.26 -2.95
CA VAL A 371 -16.53 -7.99 -1.67
C VAL A 371 -16.07 -7.07 -0.54
N ALA A 372 -15.11 -6.18 -0.82
CA ALA A 372 -14.64 -5.20 0.15
C ALA A 372 -15.75 -4.23 0.60
N ARG A 373 -16.57 -3.73 -0.34
CA ARG A 373 -17.70 -2.84 -0.05
C ARG A 373 -18.79 -3.57 0.74
N LEU A 374 -19.19 -4.76 0.29
CA LEU A 374 -20.18 -5.60 0.96
C LEU A 374 -19.78 -5.87 2.43
N ALA A 375 -18.53 -6.31 2.65
CA ALA A 375 -18.00 -6.53 3.98
C ALA A 375 -17.95 -5.24 4.82
N ALA A 376 -17.58 -4.11 4.20
CA ALA A 376 -17.46 -2.83 4.88
C ALA A 376 -18.82 -2.24 5.30
N THR A 377 -19.91 -2.46 4.56
CA THR A 377 -21.24 -1.89 4.84
C THR A 377 -21.69 -2.15 6.28
N GLY A 378 -21.61 -3.41 6.73
CA GLY A 378 -21.96 -3.76 8.10
C GLY A 378 -21.02 -3.12 9.14
N VAL A 379 -19.73 -3.00 8.84
CA VAL A 379 -18.72 -2.42 9.75
C VAL A 379 -18.95 -0.91 9.91
N VAL A 380 -19.31 -0.21 8.83
CA VAL A 380 -19.65 1.22 8.86
C VAL A 380 -20.92 1.47 9.68
N ARG A 381 -21.97 0.65 9.52
CA ARG A 381 -23.19 0.72 10.36
C ARG A 381 -22.85 0.59 11.84
N ARG A 382 -22.07 -0.44 12.17
CA ARG A 382 -21.62 -0.66 13.54
C ARG A 382 -20.84 0.52 14.10
N LEU A 383 -19.95 1.11 13.30
CA LEU A 383 -19.18 2.28 13.72
C LEU A 383 -20.09 3.50 13.95
N ALA A 384 -21.13 3.69 13.15
CA ALA A 384 -22.12 4.76 13.33
C ALA A 384 -22.92 4.61 14.65
N GLU A 385 -23.12 3.39 15.14
CA GLU A 385 -23.81 3.10 16.42
C GLU A 385 -22.91 3.33 17.65
N CYS A 386 -21.58 3.29 17.49
CA CYS A 386 -20.63 3.28 18.61
C CYS A 386 -20.49 4.62 19.38
N ALA A 387 -21.37 5.60 19.16
CA ALA A 387 -21.37 6.91 19.83
C ALA A 387 -19.98 7.55 19.92
N VAL A 388 -19.29 7.64 18.77
CA VAL A 388 -17.95 8.24 18.64
C VAL A 388 -18.00 9.69 19.13
N LYS A 389 -17.41 9.95 20.30
CA LYS A 389 -17.33 11.29 20.87
C LYS A 389 -16.17 12.04 20.23
N VAL A 390 -16.48 13.13 19.52
CA VAL A 390 -15.51 14.07 18.98
C VAL A 390 -15.51 15.29 19.90
N GLY A 391 -14.39 15.61 20.56
CA GLY A 391 -14.29 16.77 21.47
C GLY A 391 -13.54 16.52 22.80
N PRO A 392 -13.41 17.56 23.65
CA PRO A 392 -12.37 17.67 24.70
C PRO A 392 -12.64 16.94 26.04
N THR A 393 -13.52 15.94 26.08
CA THR A 393 -14.01 15.37 27.36
C THR A 393 -13.88 13.86 27.51
N SER A 394 -12.80 13.23 27.03
CA SER A 394 -12.56 11.84 27.42
C SER A 394 -11.10 11.54 27.71
N THR A 395 -10.84 10.96 28.87
CA THR A 395 -9.52 10.51 29.33
C THR A 395 -8.88 9.39 28.46
N THR A 396 -9.44 9.12 27.27
CA THR A 396 -8.97 8.18 26.21
C THR A 396 -8.85 8.85 24.82
N GLU A 397 -8.69 10.18 24.78
CA GLU A 397 -8.74 11.10 23.61
C GLU A 397 -7.96 10.70 22.35
N VAL A 398 -6.77 10.08 22.45
CA VAL A 398 -5.95 9.71 21.27
C VAL A 398 -6.62 8.64 20.40
N ASP A 399 -7.49 7.82 20.98
CA ASP A 399 -8.13 6.73 20.25
C ASP A 399 -9.30 7.21 19.38
N GLN A 400 -10.01 8.29 19.76
CA GLN A 400 -11.18 8.79 19.02
C GLN A 400 -10.78 9.58 17.76
N HIS A 401 -9.79 10.48 17.85
CA HIS A 401 -9.28 11.18 16.66
C HIS A 401 -8.69 10.22 15.64
N ARG A 402 -7.99 9.18 16.12
CA ARG A 402 -7.49 8.10 15.26
C ARG A 402 -8.62 7.32 14.60
N VAL A 403 -9.70 7.02 15.34
CA VAL A 403 -10.90 6.36 14.80
C VAL A 403 -11.49 7.16 13.65
N VAL A 404 -11.71 8.47 13.85
CA VAL A 404 -12.26 9.36 12.82
C VAL A 404 -11.32 9.43 11.61
N ALA A 405 -10.03 9.69 11.83
CA ALA A 405 -9.05 9.77 10.74
C ALA A 405 -9.01 8.47 9.90
N ASN A 406 -8.96 7.32 10.58
CA ASN A 406 -8.86 6.02 9.94
C ASN A 406 -10.14 5.65 9.19
N ALA A 407 -11.29 5.88 9.81
CA ALA A 407 -12.59 5.56 9.21
C ALA A 407 -12.89 6.48 8.01
N SER A 408 -12.58 7.77 8.10
CA SER A 408 -12.75 8.70 6.99
C SER A 408 -11.89 8.33 5.79
N TRP A 409 -10.60 8.02 6.02
CA TRP A 409 -9.71 7.55 4.97
C TRP A 409 -10.21 6.25 4.33
N ALA A 410 -10.62 5.28 5.15
CA ALA A 410 -11.07 3.98 4.67
C ALA A 410 -12.39 4.08 3.90
N ALA A 411 -13.34 4.88 4.36
CA ALA A 411 -14.60 5.15 3.66
C ALA A 411 -14.35 5.77 2.29
N ALA A 412 -13.51 6.82 2.21
CA ALA A 412 -13.13 7.44 0.95
C ALA A 412 -12.48 6.43 -0.02
N LYS A 413 -11.55 5.61 0.48
CA LYS A 413 -10.87 4.59 -0.32
C LYS A 413 -11.82 3.53 -0.85
N LEU A 414 -12.78 3.08 -0.06
CA LEU A 414 -13.76 2.06 -0.48
C LEU A 414 -14.81 2.64 -1.45
N SER A 415 -15.19 3.92 -1.28
CA SER A 415 -16.12 4.64 -2.18
C SER A 415 -15.52 5.01 -3.53
N GLU A 416 -14.20 4.90 -3.73
CA GLU A 416 -13.60 5.00 -5.06
C GLU A 416 -14.24 3.96 -5.99
N ARG A 417 -15.01 4.39 -7.00
CA ARG A 417 -15.58 3.50 -8.01
C ARG A 417 -14.46 2.90 -8.86
N VAL A 418 -14.49 1.58 -9.03
CA VAL A 418 -13.66 0.90 -10.02
C VAL A 418 -14.40 1.03 -11.34
N VAL A 419 -13.85 1.81 -12.27
CA VAL A 419 -14.25 1.70 -13.68
C VAL A 419 -13.57 0.43 -14.16
N SER A 420 -14.23 -0.71 -14.00
CA SER A 420 -13.76 -1.96 -14.57
C SER A 420 -13.81 -1.83 -16.09
N GLY A 421 -12.68 -2.05 -16.75
CA GLY A 421 -12.68 -2.49 -18.14
C GLY A 421 -13.53 -3.75 -18.23
N GLY A 422 -14.41 -3.80 -19.24
CA GLY A 422 -15.46 -4.79 -19.40
C GLY A 422 -15.01 -6.22 -19.11
N GLY A 423 -15.63 -6.81 -18.10
CA GLY A 423 -15.55 -8.23 -17.75
C GLY A 423 -16.84 -8.58 -17.03
N GLY A 424 -17.95 -8.58 -17.76
CA GLY A 424 -19.25 -9.04 -17.26
C GLY A 424 -19.18 -10.55 -17.03
N GLY A 425 -18.96 -10.94 -15.78
CA GLY A 425 -19.25 -12.28 -15.32
C GLY A 425 -20.64 -12.27 -14.69
N ASP A 426 -21.61 -12.85 -15.40
CA ASP A 426 -22.95 -13.10 -14.87
C ASP A 426 -22.87 -14.12 -13.73
N THR A 427 -22.89 -13.65 -12.49
CA THR A 427 -23.27 -14.47 -11.33
C THR A 427 -24.62 -13.98 -10.85
N ALA A 428 -25.66 -14.76 -11.12
CA ALA A 428 -27.00 -14.52 -10.61
C ALA A 428 -27.01 -14.59 -9.08
N GLY A 429 -27.19 -13.44 -8.42
CA GLY A 429 -27.31 -13.30 -6.98
C GLY A 429 -27.06 -11.85 -6.56
N ASP A 430 -28.13 -11.09 -6.36
CA ASP A 430 -28.21 -9.67 -5.98
C ASP A 430 -27.57 -8.64 -6.95
N ASP A 431 -28.34 -7.60 -7.29
CA ASP A 431 -27.92 -6.50 -8.19
C ASP A 431 -26.71 -5.73 -7.60
N PRO A 432 -25.49 -5.83 -8.20
CA PRO A 432 -24.29 -5.20 -7.69
C PRO A 432 -24.42 -3.67 -7.57
N ALA A 433 -25.19 -3.05 -8.45
CA ALA A 433 -25.40 -1.60 -8.46
C ALA A 433 -26.20 -1.14 -7.22
N LYS A 434 -27.15 -1.96 -6.77
CA LYS A 434 -27.96 -1.67 -5.58
C LYS A 434 -27.14 -1.76 -4.30
N MET A 435 -26.25 -2.75 -4.17
CA MET A 435 -25.37 -2.91 -3.01
C MET A 435 -24.29 -1.82 -2.93
N ASP A 436 -23.72 -1.42 -4.08
CA ASP A 436 -22.76 -0.32 -4.13
C ASP A 436 -23.39 1.00 -3.68
N SER A 437 -24.64 1.25 -4.09
CA SER A 437 -25.44 2.39 -3.62
C SER A 437 -25.70 2.35 -2.11
N GLU A 438 -25.97 1.16 -1.55
CA GLU A 438 -26.17 0.97 -0.12
C GLU A 438 -24.91 1.32 0.69
N PHE A 439 -23.73 0.85 0.26
CA PHE A 439 -22.47 1.20 0.91
C PHE A 439 -22.23 2.72 0.90
N ASP A 440 -22.37 3.35 -0.27
CA ASP A 440 -22.11 4.78 -0.44
C ASP A 440 -23.05 5.61 0.45
N ALA A 441 -24.33 5.24 0.56
CA ALA A 441 -25.29 5.89 1.46
C ALA A 441 -24.89 5.78 2.95
N VAL A 442 -24.50 4.59 3.40
CA VAL A 442 -24.10 4.34 4.80
C VAL A 442 -22.78 5.02 5.13
N ALA A 443 -21.80 4.97 4.23
CA ALA A 443 -20.50 5.64 4.37
C ALA A 443 -20.67 7.16 4.46
N THR A 444 -21.49 7.74 3.57
CA THR A 444 -21.79 9.18 3.57
C THR A 444 -22.49 9.58 4.87
N GLY A 445 -23.44 8.79 5.34
CA GLY A 445 -24.12 9.02 6.62
C GLY A 445 -23.16 9.03 7.83
N LEU A 446 -22.15 8.14 7.85
CA LEU A 446 -21.11 8.15 8.88
C LEU A 446 -20.26 9.42 8.82
N LEU A 447 -19.79 9.80 7.62
CA LEU A 447 -18.94 10.97 7.43
C LEU A 447 -19.65 12.27 7.85
N ARG A 448 -20.94 12.42 7.52
CA ARG A 448 -21.76 13.56 7.95
C ARG A 448 -21.87 13.67 9.47
N ARG A 449 -22.05 12.53 10.17
CA ARG A 449 -22.06 12.49 11.64
C ARG A 449 -20.71 12.93 12.22
N PHE A 450 -19.60 12.46 11.65
CA PHE A 450 -18.27 12.92 12.06
C PHE A 450 -18.05 14.41 11.81
N ALA A 451 -18.53 14.95 10.68
CA ALA A 451 -18.42 16.37 10.38
C ALA A 451 -19.23 17.23 11.34
N SER A 452 -20.49 16.87 11.60
CA SER A 452 -21.33 17.55 12.60
C SER A 452 -20.67 17.55 13.98
N ALA A 453 -20.21 16.39 14.46
CA ALA A 453 -19.54 16.29 15.75
C ALA A 453 -18.21 17.08 15.80
N ALA A 454 -17.44 17.12 14.70
CA ALA A 454 -16.23 17.92 14.59
C ALA A 454 -16.49 19.43 14.57
N VAL A 455 -17.59 19.86 13.95
CA VAL A 455 -18.03 21.27 13.95
C VAL A 455 -18.41 21.70 15.37
N GLU A 456 -19.24 20.90 16.05
CA GLU A 456 -19.66 21.09 17.45
C GLU A 456 -18.49 21.14 18.44
N ALA A 457 -17.49 20.26 18.24
CA ALA A 457 -16.28 20.23 19.06
C ALA A 457 -15.42 21.52 18.98
N GLY A 458 -15.70 22.39 18.00
CA GLY A 458 -15.02 23.67 17.89
C GLY A 458 -13.57 23.57 17.39
N PRO A 459 -12.75 24.61 17.62
CA PRO A 459 -11.33 24.60 17.23
C PRO A 459 -10.49 23.54 17.95
N ALA A 460 -10.96 23.01 19.08
CA ALA A 460 -10.23 22.00 19.86
C ALA A 460 -9.95 20.73 19.04
N PHE A 461 -10.94 20.23 18.28
CA PHE A 461 -10.77 19.06 17.41
C PHE A 461 -9.65 19.26 16.37
N GLN A 462 -9.65 20.43 15.72
CA GLN A 462 -8.65 20.78 14.71
C GLN A 462 -7.26 20.89 15.32
N LEU A 463 -7.14 21.50 16.50
CA LEU A 463 -5.86 21.71 17.19
C LEU A 463 -5.29 20.41 17.76
N GLU A 464 -6.14 19.51 18.26
CA GLU A 464 -5.72 18.23 18.85
C GLU A 464 -5.39 17.17 17.78
N SER A 465 -6.05 17.19 16.62
CA SER A 465 -5.69 16.31 15.49
C SER A 465 -6.00 16.92 14.11
N PRO A 466 -5.06 17.70 13.52
CA PRO A 466 -5.23 18.24 12.17
C PRO A 466 -5.43 17.16 11.11
N ARG A 467 -4.83 15.99 11.31
CA ARG A 467 -4.97 14.82 10.42
C ARG A 467 -6.40 14.29 10.38
N ALA A 468 -7.07 14.20 11.53
CA ALA A 468 -8.45 13.72 11.57
C ALA A 468 -9.38 14.65 10.78
N ALA A 469 -9.22 15.97 10.96
CA ALA A 469 -9.95 16.96 10.19
C ALA A 469 -9.63 16.90 8.68
N ALA A 470 -8.35 16.79 8.30
CA ALA A 470 -7.93 16.70 6.91
C ALA A 470 -8.51 15.47 6.20
N GLN A 471 -8.47 14.29 6.84
CA GLN A 471 -9.03 13.05 6.27
C GLN A 471 -10.55 13.12 6.15
N LEU A 472 -11.23 13.75 7.11
CA LEU A 472 -12.68 13.94 7.08
C LEU A 472 -13.10 14.85 5.92
N VAL A 473 -12.42 15.98 5.77
CA VAL A 473 -12.65 16.92 4.67
C VAL A 473 -12.34 16.27 3.31
N ALA A 474 -11.24 15.51 3.21
CA ALA A 474 -10.91 14.77 1.99
C ALA A 474 -11.98 13.72 1.63
N ALA A 475 -12.57 13.06 2.62
CA ALA A 475 -13.60 12.03 2.41
C ALA A 475 -14.96 12.60 1.99
N LEU A 476 -15.30 13.81 2.43
CA LEU A 476 -16.55 14.51 2.06
C LEU A 476 -16.43 15.32 0.76
N ARG A 477 -15.23 15.55 0.26
CA ARG A 477 -15.01 16.34 -0.96
C ARG A 477 -15.69 15.77 -2.22
N PRO A 478 -15.71 14.45 -2.49
CA PRO A 478 -16.33 13.91 -3.71
C PRO A 478 -17.81 14.29 -3.86
N SER A 479 -18.59 14.32 -2.76
CA SER A 479 -20.00 14.69 -2.82
C SER A 479 -20.24 16.15 -3.22
N LEU A 480 -19.24 17.03 -3.05
CA LEU A 480 -19.28 18.40 -3.58
C LEU A 480 -18.99 18.43 -5.08
N LEU A 481 -18.07 17.60 -5.57
CA LEU A 481 -17.66 17.60 -6.98
C LEU A 481 -18.74 17.01 -7.90
N ASP A 482 -19.38 15.92 -7.48
CA ASP A 482 -20.43 15.26 -8.28
C ASP A 482 -21.63 16.19 -8.55
N ALA A 483 -21.97 17.05 -7.59
CA ALA A 483 -23.04 18.03 -7.73
C ALA A 483 -22.69 19.22 -8.63
N ALA A 484 -21.43 19.67 -8.58
CA ALA A 484 -20.96 20.78 -9.41
C ALA A 484 -20.93 20.41 -10.91
N CYS A 485 -20.78 19.12 -11.24
CA CYS A 485 -20.72 18.63 -12.61
C CYS A 485 -22.08 18.25 -13.23
N GLY A 486 -23.20 18.46 -12.53
CA GLY A 486 -24.55 18.21 -13.08
C GLY A 486 -24.87 16.75 -13.41
N GLY A 487 -24.08 15.79 -12.90
CA GLY A 487 -24.16 14.37 -13.24
C GLY A 487 -24.99 13.50 -12.28
N GLY A 488 -25.66 14.08 -11.29
CA GLY A 488 -26.53 13.36 -10.36
C GLY A 488 -28.00 13.55 -10.70
N GLY A 489 -28.80 12.48 -10.66
CA GLY A 489 -30.26 12.59 -10.54
C GLY A 489 -30.66 13.48 -9.36
N ALA A 490 -31.95 13.80 -9.24
CA ALA A 490 -32.51 14.81 -8.32
C ALA A 490 -32.06 14.75 -6.83
N ASP A 491 -31.42 13.66 -6.38
CA ASP A 491 -30.88 13.44 -5.03
C ASP A 491 -29.39 13.81 -4.85
N GLY A 492 -28.71 14.33 -5.87
CA GLY A 492 -27.24 14.51 -5.92
C GLY A 492 -26.67 15.86 -5.47
N VAL A 493 -27.48 16.81 -4.98
CA VAL A 493 -26.99 18.12 -4.51
C VAL A 493 -26.51 18.00 -3.05
N PRO A 494 -25.29 18.44 -2.68
CA PRO A 494 -24.84 18.43 -1.30
C PRO A 494 -25.79 19.28 -0.47
N SER A 495 -26.14 18.81 0.73
CA SER A 495 -27.01 19.59 1.61
C SER A 495 -26.31 20.90 2.00
N ALA A 496 -27.09 21.93 2.33
CA ALA A 496 -26.53 23.18 2.86
C ALA A 496 -25.66 22.92 4.10
N ASP A 497 -26.03 21.93 4.91
CA ASP A 497 -25.29 21.49 6.09
C ASP A 497 -23.93 20.88 5.72
N ASP A 498 -23.85 20.08 4.65
CA ASP A 498 -22.59 19.50 4.16
C ASP A 498 -21.61 20.60 3.73
N VAL A 499 -22.11 21.59 2.97
CA VAL A 499 -21.32 22.75 2.53
C VAL A 499 -20.88 23.59 3.73
N ALA A 500 -21.77 23.83 4.70
CA ALA A 500 -21.47 24.59 5.90
C ALA A 500 -20.41 23.90 6.78
N ALA A 501 -20.56 22.60 7.03
CA ALA A 501 -19.62 21.82 7.84
C ALA A 501 -18.23 21.78 7.18
N MET A 502 -18.17 21.52 5.87
CA MET A 502 -16.93 21.55 5.09
C MET A 502 -16.27 22.93 5.11
N THR A 503 -17.06 24.00 4.99
CA THR A 503 -16.57 25.38 5.09
C THR A 503 -15.91 25.63 6.45
N ILE A 504 -16.58 25.30 7.55
CA ILE A 504 -16.06 25.50 8.90
C ILE A 504 -14.76 24.73 9.11
N LEU A 505 -14.74 23.44 8.77
CA LEU A 505 -13.56 22.58 8.94
C LEU A 505 -12.38 23.04 8.07
N THR A 506 -12.65 23.42 6.82
CA THR A 506 -11.62 23.92 5.90
C THR A 506 -11.03 25.25 6.39
N HIS A 507 -11.86 26.21 6.78
CA HIS A 507 -11.39 27.50 7.30
C HIS A 507 -10.59 27.33 8.60
N ARG A 508 -11.03 26.47 9.53
CA ARG A 508 -10.26 26.13 10.74
C ARG A 508 -8.93 25.47 10.40
N GLY A 509 -8.92 24.55 9.45
CA GLY A 509 -7.71 23.90 8.93
C GLY A 509 -6.70 24.91 8.39
N LEU A 510 -7.11 25.79 7.48
CA LEU A 510 -6.26 26.84 6.92
C LEU A 510 -5.77 27.83 8.00
N ARG A 511 -6.65 28.28 8.90
CA ARG A 511 -6.32 29.19 10.00
C ARG A 511 -5.32 28.58 11.00
N SER A 512 -5.36 27.26 11.19
CA SER A 512 -4.40 26.53 12.06
C SER A 512 -2.95 26.61 11.60
N CYS A 513 -2.71 26.99 10.34
CA CYS A 513 -1.39 26.97 9.71
C CYS A 513 -0.55 28.21 10.06
N PHE A 514 -1.18 29.35 10.36
CA PHE A 514 -0.50 30.61 10.67
C PHE A 514 -0.55 30.92 12.18
N ALA A 515 0.55 31.45 12.73
CA ALA A 515 0.75 31.60 14.18
C ALA A 515 -0.38 32.37 14.87
N ARG A 516 -0.72 33.56 14.35
CA ARG A 516 -1.81 34.38 14.89
C ARG A 516 -3.16 33.65 14.85
N GLY A 517 -3.46 32.95 13.76
CA GLY A 517 -4.69 32.18 13.61
C GLY A 517 -4.79 31.05 14.64
N ARG A 518 -3.67 30.38 14.92
CA ARG A 518 -3.57 29.36 15.98
C ARG A 518 -3.80 29.96 17.37
N GLU A 519 -3.15 31.06 17.69
CA GLU A 519 -3.34 31.74 19.00
C GLU A 519 -4.80 32.17 19.23
N GLU A 520 -5.47 32.70 18.20
CA GLU A 520 -6.88 33.07 18.28
C GLU A 520 -7.77 31.84 18.48
N MET A 521 -7.52 30.74 17.76
CA MET A 521 -8.25 29.48 17.93
C MET A 521 -8.01 28.83 19.29
N GLU A 522 -6.81 28.93 19.85
CA GLU A 522 -6.55 28.47 21.22
C GLU A 522 -7.31 29.30 22.26
N LYS A 523 -7.42 30.62 22.05
CA LYS A 523 -8.24 31.49 22.90
C LYS A 523 -9.72 31.11 22.80
N GLU A 524 -10.22 30.87 21.59
CA GLU A 524 -11.58 30.41 21.32
C GLU A 524 -11.86 29.07 22.02
N ALA A 525 -10.98 28.07 21.86
CA ALA A 525 -11.10 26.77 22.50
C ALA A 525 -11.08 26.84 24.04
N ARG A 526 -10.29 27.76 24.62
CA ARG A 526 -10.30 28.03 26.08
C ARG A 526 -11.60 28.70 26.54
N GLY A 527 -12.15 29.60 25.72
CA GLY A 527 -13.43 30.28 25.98
C GLY A 527 -14.62 29.32 26.00
N THR A 528 -14.70 28.40 25.03
CA THR A 528 -15.78 27.40 24.94
C THR A 528 -15.80 26.43 26.14
N ARG A 529 -14.63 26.11 26.73
CA ARG A 529 -14.56 25.26 27.94
C ARG A 529 -15.06 25.97 29.20
N ARG A 530 -14.90 27.30 29.29
CA ARG A 530 -15.36 28.09 30.44
C ARG A 530 -16.88 28.22 30.53
N THR A 531 -17.58 28.20 29.38
CA THR A 531 -19.05 28.32 29.35
C THR A 531 -19.78 26.99 29.58
N SER A 532 -19.12 25.85 29.39
CA SER A 532 -19.72 24.52 29.62
C SER A 532 -19.57 23.98 31.04
N ALA A 533 -18.76 24.63 31.89
CA ALA A 533 -18.40 24.14 33.22
C ALA A 533 -18.79 25.14 34.32
N ASN A 534 -20.08 25.30 34.58
CA ASN A 534 -20.53 25.81 35.88
C ASN A 534 -20.37 24.69 36.92
N GLY A 535 -19.21 24.67 37.58
CA GLY A 535 -19.02 23.95 38.86
C GLY A 535 -18.28 22.61 38.79
N ALA A 536 -17.01 22.59 38.41
CA ALA A 536 -16.04 21.61 38.90
C ALA A 536 -14.61 22.13 38.69
N HIS A 537 -13.75 21.95 39.70
CA HIS A 537 -12.36 22.43 39.72
C HIS A 537 -11.58 22.07 38.46
N ASP A 538 -11.14 23.12 37.75
CA ASP A 538 -10.44 23.04 36.47
C ASP A 538 -8.94 22.77 36.72
N VAL A 539 -8.50 21.53 36.51
CA VAL A 539 -7.06 21.26 36.28
C VAL A 539 -6.78 21.77 34.87
N VAL A 540 -6.14 22.94 34.77
CA VAL A 540 -5.63 23.49 33.51
C VAL A 540 -4.68 22.46 32.87
N ARG A 541 -5.21 21.57 32.03
CA ARG A 541 -4.38 20.78 31.13
C ARG A 541 -3.78 21.76 30.14
N LYS A 542 -2.50 22.09 30.32
CA LYS A 542 -1.66 22.58 29.23
C LYS A 542 -1.89 21.62 28.05
N TYR A 543 -2.27 22.15 26.89
CA TYR A 543 -2.13 21.39 25.65
C TYR A 543 -0.71 20.82 25.63
N PRO A 544 -0.50 19.53 25.30
CA PRO A 544 0.83 18.96 25.29
C PRO A 544 1.75 19.88 24.48
N GLU A 545 2.96 20.15 24.99
CA GLU A 545 3.93 21.07 24.37
C GLU A 545 4.28 20.69 22.91
N SER A 546 3.88 19.50 22.46
CA SER A 546 3.96 19.02 21.08
C SER A 546 2.57 18.88 20.43
N ILE A 547 1.96 20.01 20.05
CA ILE A 547 0.84 19.99 19.10
C ILE A 547 1.35 19.43 17.77
N GLN A 548 0.69 18.39 17.25
CA GLN A 548 1.05 17.81 15.96
C GLN A 548 0.79 18.84 14.87
N LYS A 549 1.84 19.31 14.20
CA LYS A 549 1.70 20.19 13.02
C LYS A 549 1.06 19.39 11.87
N PRO A 550 0.17 20.01 11.06
CA PRO A 550 -0.36 19.34 9.88
C PRO A 550 0.79 19.00 8.91
N SER A 551 0.73 17.80 8.34
CA SER A 551 1.65 17.39 7.28
C SER A 551 1.34 18.11 5.97
N SER A 552 2.25 18.04 4.99
CA SER A 552 1.98 18.60 3.66
C SER A 552 0.77 17.95 2.97
N ASP A 553 0.48 16.68 3.24
CA ASP A 553 -0.72 16.00 2.74
C ASP A 553 -2.01 16.42 3.45
N ASP A 554 -1.94 16.74 4.75
CA ASP A 554 -3.07 17.32 5.49
C ASP A 554 -3.39 18.73 4.94
N LEU A 555 -2.35 19.52 4.69
CA LEU A 555 -2.48 20.86 4.09
C LEU A 555 -3.07 20.79 2.68
N ALA A 556 -2.61 19.87 1.85
CA ALA A 556 -3.15 19.64 0.52
C ALA A 556 -4.65 19.27 0.57
N ALA A 557 -5.08 18.46 1.54
CA ALA A 557 -6.50 18.12 1.72
C ALA A 557 -7.37 19.35 2.05
N PHE A 558 -6.90 20.27 2.91
CA PHE A 558 -7.62 21.52 3.17
C PHE A 558 -7.66 22.43 1.93
N CYS A 559 -6.56 22.53 1.18
CA CYS A 559 -6.53 23.30 -0.06
C CYS A 559 -7.44 22.71 -1.15
N ASP A 560 -7.49 21.37 -1.26
CA ASP A 560 -8.39 20.64 -2.18
C ASP A 560 -9.87 20.94 -1.89
N ALA A 561 -10.24 21.01 -0.61
CA ALA A 561 -11.58 21.38 -0.21
C ALA A 561 -11.87 22.87 -0.40
N ALA A 562 -10.89 23.75 -0.15
CA ALA A 562 -11.02 25.17 -0.45
C ALA A 562 -11.32 25.42 -1.94
N GLU A 563 -10.64 24.70 -2.82
CA GLU A 563 -10.90 24.73 -4.26
C GLU A 563 -12.32 24.25 -4.59
N ALA A 564 -12.75 23.11 -4.02
CA ALA A 564 -14.10 22.58 -4.27
C ALA A 564 -15.21 23.53 -3.77
N LEU A 565 -15.05 24.10 -2.57
CA LEU A 565 -15.99 25.05 -1.96
C LEU A 565 -16.10 26.36 -2.75
N SER A 566 -15.03 26.78 -3.42
CA SER A 566 -15.06 27.96 -4.29
C SER A 566 -16.07 27.81 -5.42
N GLY A 567 -16.30 26.59 -5.92
CA GLY A 567 -17.33 26.27 -6.91
C GLY A 567 -18.78 26.48 -6.42
N PHE A 568 -18.98 26.56 -5.10
CA PHE A 568 -20.26 26.83 -4.44
C PHE A 568 -20.39 28.28 -3.97
N GLY A 569 -19.49 29.18 -4.42
CA GLY A 569 -19.51 30.59 -4.03
C GLY A 569 -19.01 30.88 -2.62
N VAL A 570 -18.38 29.90 -1.95
CA VAL A 570 -17.76 30.09 -0.63
C VAL A 570 -16.44 30.86 -0.79
N VAL A 571 -16.32 31.99 -0.10
CA VAL A 571 -15.12 32.84 -0.17
C VAL A 571 -14.06 32.35 0.82
N VAL A 572 -12.94 31.86 0.30
CA VAL A 572 -11.78 31.45 1.10
C VAL A 572 -10.82 32.64 1.28
N ASP A 573 -10.36 32.88 2.50
CA ASP A 573 -9.37 33.94 2.78
C ASP A 573 -8.02 33.61 2.12
N ALA A 574 -7.62 34.45 1.17
CA ALA A 574 -6.38 34.26 0.42
C ALA A 574 -5.11 34.32 1.29
N GLY A 575 -5.14 35.04 2.42
CA GLY A 575 -4.03 35.11 3.37
C GLY A 575 -3.81 33.80 4.14
N TYR A 576 -4.89 33.20 4.64
CA TYR A 576 -4.83 31.86 5.26
C TYR A 576 -4.46 30.78 4.25
N PHE A 577 -5.00 30.86 3.03
CA PHE A 577 -4.65 29.94 1.96
C PHE A 577 -3.16 30.04 1.58
N ARG A 578 -2.64 31.26 1.35
CA ARG A 578 -1.19 31.48 1.10
C ARG A 578 -0.33 30.95 2.25
N SER A 579 -0.78 31.14 3.50
CA SER A 579 -0.06 30.64 4.68
C SER A 579 -0.01 29.11 4.73
N ALA A 580 -1.09 28.42 4.35
CA ALA A 580 -1.10 26.96 4.26
C ALA A 580 -0.15 26.45 3.16
N VAL A 581 -0.16 27.08 1.98
CA VAL A 581 0.77 26.75 0.88
C VAL A 581 2.22 27.01 1.29
N ALA A 582 2.47 28.15 1.95
CA ALA A 582 3.79 28.49 2.47
C ALA A 582 4.25 27.48 3.52
N ALA A 583 3.38 27.09 4.46
CA ALA A 583 3.63 26.08 5.47
C ALA A 583 4.01 24.73 4.83
N ALA A 584 3.28 24.30 3.81
CA ALA A 584 3.59 23.08 3.05
C ALA A 584 4.97 23.15 2.35
N CYS A 585 5.40 24.36 1.97
CA CYS A 585 6.69 24.63 1.33
C CYS A 585 7.86 24.91 2.29
N THR A 586 7.63 24.88 3.62
CA THR A 586 8.68 25.10 4.63
C THR A 586 9.65 23.91 4.71
N GLY A 587 10.89 24.17 5.13
CA GLY A 587 11.94 23.16 5.23
C GLY A 587 12.86 23.10 4.01
N GLY A 588 13.60 21.99 3.89
CA GLY A 588 14.51 21.72 2.78
C GLY A 588 13.80 21.53 1.43
N PRO A 589 14.54 21.45 0.31
CA PRO A 589 13.98 21.26 -1.03
C PRO A 589 13.02 20.07 -1.18
N THR A 590 13.19 19.04 -0.35
CA THR A 590 12.44 17.77 -0.40
C THR A 590 11.38 17.64 0.70
N ALA A 591 11.18 18.67 1.53
CA ALA A 591 10.23 18.63 2.64
C ALA A 591 8.77 18.55 2.17
N LEU A 592 8.47 19.11 0.99
CA LEU A 592 7.17 18.96 0.34
C LEU A 592 7.15 17.62 -0.41
N GLY A 593 6.24 16.72 -0.05
CA GLY A 593 6.02 15.48 -0.79
C GLY A 593 5.45 15.74 -2.18
N TRP A 594 5.86 14.96 -3.18
CA TRP A 594 5.45 15.15 -4.58
C TRP A 594 3.93 15.06 -4.78
N ARG A 595 3.24 14.19 -4.02
CA ARG A 595 1.76 14.07 -4.05
C ARG A 595 1.07 15.34 -3.56
N ALA A 596 1.54 15.89 -2.45
CA ALA A 596 1.04 17.17 -1.93
C ALA A 596 1.33 18.30 -2.93
N ALA A 597 2.52 18.33 -3.53
CA ALA A 597 2.90 19.34 -4.51
C ALA A 597 1.96 19.36 -5.72
N GLY A 598 1.68 18.21 -6.33
CA GLY A 598 0.77 18.11 -7.47
C GLY A 598 -0.66 18.55 -7.12
N ARG A 599 -1.18 18.12 -5.97
CA ARG A 599 -2.52 18.59 -5.52
C ARG A 599 -2.57 20.10 -5.31
N LEU A 600 -1.54 20.65 -4.65
CA LEU A 600 -1.47 22.08 -4.34
C LEU A 600 -1.34 22.96 -5.58
N GLU A 601 -0.65 22.54 -6.66
CA GLU A 601 -0.54 23.38 -7.87
C GLU A 601 -1.89 23.59 -8.54
N HIS A 602 -2.80 22.62 -8.45
CA HIS A 602 -4.18 22.79 -8.92
C HIS A 602 -4.95 23.79 -8.05
N CYS A 603 -4.89 23.64 -6.73
CA CYS A 603 -5.61 24.51 -5.81
C CYS A 603 -5.12 25.96 -5.86
N VAL A 604 -3.80 26.17 -5.94
CA VAL A 604 -3.20 27.52 -5.90
C VAL A 604 -3.65 28.38 -7.07
N PHE A 605 -3.61 27.84 -8.28
CA PHE A 605 -4.01 28.59 -9.46
C PHE A 605 -5.50 28.93 -9.46
N SER A 606 -6.33 27.98 -9.02
CA SER A 606 -7.77 28.13 -8.92
C SER A 606 -8.18 29.14 -7.84
N VAL A 607 -7.79 28.91 -6.59
CA VAL A 607 -8.21 29.73 -5.43
C VAL A 607 -7.64 31.15 -5.47
N LEU A 608 -6.42 31.34 -6.01
CA LEU A 608 -5.80 32.67 -6.10
C LEU A 608 -6.10 33.41 -7.42
N GLY A 609 -6.93 32.85 -8.31
CA GLY A 609 -7.33 33.52 -9.55
C GLY A 609 -6.15 33.76 -10.53
N LEU A 610 -5.19 32.85 -10.57
CA LEU A 610 -4.00 32.93 -11.45
C LEU A 610 -4.28 32.44 -12.88
N GLY A 611 -5.50 31.99 -13.16
CA GLY A 611 -5.90 31.35 -14.41
C GLY A 611 -5.64 29.84 -14.41
N PRO A 612 -5.62 29.18 -15.58
CA PRO A 612 -5.32 27.75 -15.67
C PRO A 612 -3.93 27.44 -15.12
N VAL A 613 -3.80 26.29 -14.44
CA VAL A 613 -2.51 25.78 -13.96
C VAL A 613 -1.51 25.74 -15.12
N ALA A 614 -0.35 26.35 -14.94
CA ALA A 614 0.66 26.48 -15.98
C ALA A 614 2.08 26.42 -15.40
N ALA A 615 3.05 26.07 -16.25
CA ALA A 615 4.47 26.05 -15.86
C ALA A 615 5.05 27.46 -15.63
N THR A 616 4.42 28.48 -16.20
CA THR A 616 4.81 29.90 -16.05
C THR A 616 3.67 30.68 -15.43
N VAL A 617 3.95 31.40 -14.35
CA VAL A 617 2.97 32.28 -13.70
C VAL A 617 3.09 33.66 -14.32
N THR A 618 2.05 34.13 -15.02
CA THR A 618 2.00 35.49 -15.53
C THR A 618 1.09 36.32 -14.64
N ALA A 619 1.57 37.45 -14.10
CA ALA A 619 0.67 38.48 -13.59
C ALA A 619 -0.25 38.88 -14.75
N ARG A 620 -1.58 38.79 -14.58
CA ARG A 620 -2.54 39.23 -15.61
C ARG A 620 -2.17 40.68 -16.00
N GLY A 621 -1.57 40.86 -17.17
CA GLY A 621 -1.51 42.15 -17.83
C GLY A 621 -2.95 42.58 -18.17
N SER A 622 -3.18 43.90 -18.20
CA SER A 622 -4.43 44.60 -18.48
C SER A 622 -5.05 44.31 -19.86
N GLY A 623 -5.31 43.04 -20.18
CA GLY A 623 -5.91 42.60 -21.44
C GLY A 623 -7.42 42.45 -21.29
N SER A 624 -8.15 43.35 -21.94
CA SER A 624 -9.60 43.32 -22.10
C SER A 624 -10.10 41.96 -22.61
N HIS A 625 -10.72 41.17 -21.74
CA HIS A 625 -11.70 40.17 -22.13
C HIS A 625 -12.97 40.41 -21.32
N ARG A 626 -13.79 41.36 -21.79
CA ARG A 626 -15.21 41.45 -21.41
C ARG A 626 -15.94 40.29 -22.06
N GLY A 627 -16.00 39.16 -21.36
CA GLY A 627 -16.75 37.96 -21.74
C GLY A 627 -17.66 37.53 -20.58
N ARG A 628 -18.87 38.10 -20.58
CA ARG A 628 -20.07 37.86 -19.76
C ARG A 628 -20.20 36.48 -19.05
N ARG A 629 -20.23 36.49 -17.71
CA ARG A 629 -21.29 35.94 -16.84
C ARG A 629 -21.20 36.61 -15.47
N GLY A 630 -22.33 37.06 -14.93
CA GLY A 630 -22.41 37.80 -13.67
C GLY A 630 -22.09 36.94 -12.45
N GLY A 631 -21.31 37.51 -11.54
CA GLY A 631 -20.93 36.92 -10.24
C GLY A 631 -19.56 37.48 -9.82
N ALA A 632 -19.50 38.13 -8.64
CA ALA A 632 -18.33 38.66 -7.93
C ALA A 632 -17.11 39.12 -8.75
N ALA A 633 -16.76 40.42 -8.70
CA ALA A 633 -15.56 40.96 -9.33
C ALA A 633 -14.30 40.14 -8.96
N GLU A 634 -13.74 39.40 -9.92
CA GLU A 634 -12.50 38.65 -9.73
C GLU A 634 -11.38 39.62 -9.32
N ARG A 635 -10.87 39.46 -8.09
CA ARG A 635 -9.71 40.19 -7.59
C ARG A 635 -8.50 39.84 -8.46
N ALA A 636 -7.81 40.85 -8.99
CA ALA A 636 -6.55 40.62 -9.69
C ALA A 636 -5.50 39.98 -8.75
N PRO A 637 -4.72 38.99 -9.22
CA PRO A 637 -3.73 38.31 -8.39
C PRO A 637 -2.65 39.29 -7.92
N SER A 638 -2.31 39.23 -6.63
CA SER A 638 -1.26 40.07 -6.03
C SER A 638 0.15 39.50 -6.29
N ALA A 639 1.18 40.32 -6.07
CA ALA A 639 2.58 39.87 -6.16
C ALA A 639 2.86 38.68 -5.20
N ASP A 640 2.23 38.67 -4.03
CA ASP A 640 2.35 37.57 -3.07
C ASP A 640 1.71 36.27 -3.57
N ASP A 641 0.62 36.37 -4.34
CA ASP A 641 -0.05 35.21 -4.94
C ASP A 641 0.84 34.57 -6.01
N VAL A 642 1.44 35.40 -6.86
CA VAL A 642 2.44 34.97 -7.87
C VAL A 642 3.65 34.33 -7.18
N ALA A 643 4.20 34.99 -6.16
CA ALA A 643 5.36 34.48 -5.43
C ALA A 643 5.08 33.15 -4.70
N ALA A 644 3.86 32.96 -4.17
CA ALA A 644 3.43 31.71 -3.56
C ALA A 644 3.38 30.58 -4.59
N ALA A 645 2.78 30.83 -5.76
CA ALA A 645 2.72 29.87 -6.86
C ALA A 645 4.13 29.49 -7.37
N GLU A 646 4.99 30.47 -7.66
CA GLU A 646 6.37 30.20 -8.13
C GLU A 646 7.21 29.42 -7.10
N ARG A 647 7.02 29.70 -5.81
CA ARG A 647 7.66 28.94 -4.73
C ARG A 647 7.17 27.50 -4.73
N LEU A 648 5.85 27.28 -4.82
CA LEU A 648 5.26 25.95 -4.87
C LEU A 648 5.76 25.17 -6.09
N LEU A 649 5.77 25.76 -7.29
CA LEU A 649 6.25 25.10 -8.50
C LEU A 649 7.72 24.67 -8.38
N ARG A 650 8.59 25.54 -7.83
CA ARG A 650 10.00 25.19 -7.55
C ARG A 650 10.13 24.04 -6.55
N ARG A 651 9.30 24.01 -5.50
CA ARG A 651 9.27 22.90 -4.53
C ARG A 651 8.74 21.62 -5.17
N GLY A 652 7.72 21.71 -6.02
CA GLY A 652 7.18 20.57 -6.78
C GLY A 652 8.22 19.95 -7.71
N ALA A 653 9.03 20.77 -8.40
CA ALA A 653 10.16 20.29 -9.20
C ALA A 653 11.17 19.52 -8.34
N ALA A 654 11.58 20.08 -7.20
CA ALA A 654 12.53 19.43 -6.30
C ALA A 654 11.97 18.14 -5.69
N ALA A 655 10.68 18.10 -5.36
CA ALA A 655 9.99 16.91 -4.88
C ALA A 655 9.96 15.79 -5.93
N ALA A 656 9.77 16.15 -7.21
CA ALA A 656 9.81 15.20 -8.32
C ALA A 656 11.23 14.62 -8.53
N GLU A 657 12.28 15.43 -8.40
CA GLU A 657 13.67 14.93 -8.43
C GLU A 657 13.96 13.98 -7.26
N ALA A 658 13.54 14.35 -6.05
CA ALA A 658 13.70 13.50 -4.87
C ALA A 658 13.02 12.12 -5.01
N ALA A 659 11.87 12.08 -5.68
CA ALA A 659 11.20 10.82 -6.00
C ALA A 659 12.03 9.96 -6.97
N ASN A 660 12.61 10.57 -8.01
CA ASN A 660 13.51 9.87 -8.95
C ASN A 660 14.78 9.35 -8.24
N ASP A 661 15.39 10.17 -7.38
CA ASP A 661 16.59 9.80 -6.61
C ASP A 661 16.31 8.62 -5.67
N THR A 662 15.15 8.65 -4.99
CA THR A 662 14.71 7.57 -4.09
C THR A 662 14.54 6.25 -4.87
N ARG A 663 14.01 6.31 -6.10
CA ARG A 663 13.87 5.15 -6.98
C ARG A 663 15.21 4.55 -7.37
N LEU A 664 16.18 5.39 -7.76
CA LEU A 664 17.54 4.95 -8.11
C LEU A 664 18.28 4.35 -6.91
N ALA A 665 18.13 4.96 -5.73
CA ALA A 665 18.68 4.44 -4.48
C ALA A 665 18.12 3.03 -4.16
N MET A 666 16.82 2.81 -4.41
CA MET A 666 16.21 1.49 -4.26
C MET A 666 16.81 0.44 -5.19
N GLU A 667 17.03 0.75 -6.48
CA GLU A 667 17.66 -0.21 -7.41
C GLU A 667 19.11 -0.53 -7.03
N THR A 668 19.84 0.50 -6.61
CA THR A 668 21.23 0.38 -6.18
C THR A 668 21.33 -0.54 -4.99
N ALA A 669 20.54 -0.29 -3.95
CA ALA A 669 20.51 -1.14 -2.77
C ALA A 669 20.06 -2.58 -3.10
N ALA A 670 19.08 -2.78 -3.99
CA ALA A 670 18.68 -4.12 -4.43
C ALA A 670 19.83 -4.87 -5.14
N ALA A 671 20.57 -4.19 -6.01
CA ALA A 671 21.73 -4.76 -6.70
C ALA A 671 22.88 -5.07 -5.72
N ASP A 672 23.13 -4.18 -4.75
CA ASP A 672 24.16 -4.37 -3.73
C ASP A 672 23.86 -5.60 -2.85
N VAL A 673 22.60 -5.82 -2.48
CA VAL A 673 22.18 -7.02 -1.73
C VAL A 673 22.50 -8.29 -2.51
N LEU A 674 22.25 -8.32 -3.82
CA LEU A 674 22.61 -9.45 -4.66
C LEU A 674 24.13 -9.64 -4.76
N LEU A 675 24.89 -8.56 -4.86
CA LEU A 675 26.36 -8.61 -4.91
C LEU A 675 27.02 -9.03 -3.57
N ALA A 676 26.29 -8.91 -2.46
CA ALA A 676 26.72 -9.24 -1.10
C ALA A 676 26.31 -10.64 -0.63
N VAL A 677 25.58 -11.42 -1.44
CA VAL A 677 25.19 -12.80 -1.09
C VAL A 677 26.46 -13.63 -0.80
N PRO A 678 26.60 -14.20 0.41
CA PRO A 678 27.82 -14.90 0.80
C PRO A 678 27.88 -16.33 0.25
N GLY A 679 29.10 -16.88 0.15
CA GLY A 679 29.33 -18.30 -0.11
C GLY A 679 28.92 -18.77 -1.52
N PRO A 680 28.68 -20.08 -1.70
CA PRO A 680 28.38 -20.67 -3.01
C PRO A 680 27.01 -20.27 -3.58
N ASP A 681 26.16 -19.65 -2.75
CA ASP A 681 24.84 -19.18 -3.14
C ASP A 681 24.85 -17.79 -3.78
N GLY A 682 25.97 -17.05 -3.77
CA GLY A 682 26.06 -15.75 -4.42
C GLY A 682 26.36 -15.84 -5.92
N PRO A 683 26.14 -14.76 -6.69
CA PRO A 683 26.50 -14.74 -8.12
C PRO A 683 28.03 -14.85 -8.37
N VAL A 684 28.84 -15.10 -7.33
CA VAL A 684 30.32 -15.09 -7.34
C VAL A 684 30.94 -16.25 -6.54
N ALA A 685 30.39 -17.47 -6.62
CA ALA A 685 31.30 -18.61 -6.64
C ALA A 685 31.93 -18.63 -8.04
N SER A 686 32.97 -17.80 -8.23
CA SER A 686 33.79 -17.57 -9.43
C SER A 686 33.47 -18.55 -10.58
N GLY A 687 32.96 -18.08 -11.72
CA GLY A 687 32.39 -18.88 -12.84
C GLY A 687 33.24 -20.04 -13.37
N GLY A 688 33.45 -21.05 -12.53
CA GLY A 688 34.30 -22.22 -12.69
C GLY A 688 35.70 -21.93 -13.25
N GLY A 689 36.38 -20.81 -12.94
CA GLY A 689 37.69 -20.49 -13.51
C GLY A 689 37.76 -20.48 -15.06
N GLY A 690 36.60 -20.56 -15.74
CA GLY A 690 36.48 -20.93 -17.15
C GLY A 690 35.42 -20.14 -17.92
N GLY A 691 34.93 -19.03 -17.37
CA GLY A 691 34.12 -18.06 -18.11
C GLY A 691 32.67 -18.48 -18.39
N GLY A 692 31.92 -18.87 -17.35
CA GLY A 692 30.49 -19.19 -17.47
C GLY A 692 29.65 -18.03 -18.05
N ARG A 693 28.53 -18.34 -18.71
CA ARG A 693 27.62 -17.35 -19.33
C ARG A 693 26.51 -16.94 -18.36
N MET A 694 26.45 -15.66 -18.04
CA MET A 694 25.43 -15.05 -17.17
C MET A 694 24.42 -14.25 -17.98
N LEU A 695 23.12 -14.49 -17.76
CA LEU A 695 22.04 -13.65 -18.27
C LEU A 695 21.56 -12.65 -17.20
N CYS A 696 21.80 -11.36 -17.40
CA CYS A 696 21.26 -10.31 -16.54
C CYS A 696 19.97 -9.72 -17.12
N VAL A 697 18.85 -9.95 -16.45
CA VAL A 697 17.51 -9.55 -16.87
C VAL A 697 17.09 -8.26 -16.16
N ASP A 698 16.67 -7.27 -16.96
CA ASP A 698 16.16 -5.96 -16.53
C ASP A 698 17.11 -5.17 -15.59
N ASP A 699 18.42 -5.37 -15.76
CA ASP A 699 19.49 -4.56 -15.14
C ASP A 699 19.63 -3.20 -15.85
N THR A 700 18.57 -2.39 -15.71
CA THR A 700 18.33 -1.14 -16.44
C THR A 700 19.48 -0.15 -16.27
N HIS A 701 20.04 -0.02 -15.07
CA HIS A 701 21.09 0.94 -14.77
C HIS A 701 22.51 0.35 -14.88
N ARG A 702 22.65 -0.93 -15.28
CA ARG A 702 23.93 -1.68 -15.28
C ARG A 702 24.61 -1.70 -13.91
N LEU A 703 23.82 -1.70 -12.84
CA LEU A 703 24.34 -1.70 -11.47
C LEU A 703 24.97 -3.06 -11.16
N LEU A 704 24.40 -4.13 -11.70
CA LEU A 704 24.85 -5.49 -11.46
C LEU A 704 25.82 -5.98 -12.55
N SER A 705 25.44 -5.88 -13.81
CA SER A 705 26.19 -6.44 -14.95
C SER A 705 27.54 -5.76 -15.17
N ARG A 706 27.72 -4.52 -14.70
CA ARG A 706 29.05 -3.88 -14.67
C ARG A 706 29.96 -4.59 -13.69
N MET A 707 29.51 -4.73 -12.44
CA MET A 707 30.28 -5.36 -11.36
C MET A 707 30.59 -6.83 -11.64
N LEU A 708 29.64 -7.58 -12.22
CA LEU A 708 29.84 -8.99 -12.57
C LEU A 708 30.91 -9.19 -13.66
N ARG A 709 31.04 -8.26 -14.60
CA ARG A 709 32.13 -8.28 -15.60
C ARG A 709 33.48 -7.93 -14.98
N GLU A 710 33.52 -6.91 -14.12
CA GLU A 710 34.75 -6.44 -13.46
C GLU A 710 35.34 -7.49 -12.50
N ARG A 711 34.50 -8.32 -11.85
CA ARG A 711 34.95 -9.41 -10.94
C ARG A 711 35.57 -10.63 -11.66
N GLY A 712 35.75 -10.61 -12.98
CA GLY A 712 36.62 -11.53 -13.74
C GLY A 712 36.12 -12.97 -13.98
N GLY A 713 34.88 -13.32 -13.61
CA GLY A 713 34.39 -14.71 -13.63
C GLY A 713 33.26 -15.05 -14.61
N TRP A 714 32.58 -14.06 -15.18
CA TRP A 714 31.38 -14.28 -16.02
C TRP A 714 31.46 -13.56 -17.37
N SER A 715 31.04 -14.24 -18.42
CA SER A 715 30.61 -13.61 -19.67
C SER A 715 29.16 -13.15 -19.51
N VAL A 716 28.95 -11.84 -19.35
CA VAL A 716 27.63 -11.28 -19.00
C VAL A 716 26.90 -10.76 -20.24
N THR A 717 25.72 -11.31 -20.49
CA THR A 717 24.76 -10.84 -21.49
C THR A 717 23.58 -10.18 -20.77
N ASN A 718 23.24 -8.95 -21.17
CA ASN A 718 22.05 -8.26 -20.65
C ASN A 718 20.86 -8.50 -21.57
N TRP A 719 19.71 -8.81 -20.99
CA TRP A 719 18.41 -8.73 -21.66
C TRP A 719 17.53 -7.76 -20.88
N ASN A 720 17.12 -6.67 -21.53
CA ASN A 720 16.15 -5.75 -20.96
C ASN A 720 14.92 -5.74 -21.87
N ARG A 721 13.72 -5.87 -21.28
CA ARG A 721 12.46 -5.70 -22.02
C ARG A 721 12.33 -4.25 -22.52
N PHE A 722 12.73 -3.31 -21.67
CA PHE A 722 12.65 -1.88 -21.93
C PHE A 722 13.96 -1.35 -22.52
N SER A 723 13.83 -0.49 -23.52
CA SER A 723 14.93 0.32 -24.02
C SER A 723 15.36 1.33 -22.97
N ARG A 724 16.66 1.58 -22.85
CA ARG A 724 17.20 2.57 -21.90
C ARG A 724 18.45 3.21 -22.49
N LYS A 725 18.39 4.54 -22.67
CA LYS A 725 19.38 5.35 -23.41
C LYS A 725 19.59 4.79 -24.82
N ASP A 726 20.83 4.54 -25.20
CA ASP A 726 21.28 3.97 -26.47
C ASP A 726 21.03 2.45 -26.59
N ARG A 727 20.60 1.80 -25.50
CA ARG A 727 20.43 0.34 -25.47
C ARG A 727 19.00 -0.02 -25.83
N ARG A 728 18.87 -0.74 -26.95
CA ARG A 728 17.59 -1.23 -27.47
C ARG A 728 17.07 -2.38 -26.62
N GLY A 729 15.80 -2.28 -26.20
CA GLY A 729 15.08 -3.37 -25.55
C GLY A 729 14.79 -4.51 -26.53
N ALA A 730 14.44 -5.68 -26.00
CA ALA A 730 14.03 -6.83 -26.80
C ALA A 730 12.88 -7.58 -26.12
N PRO A 731 11.90 -8.11 -26.89
CA PRO A 731 10.77 -8.80 -26.31
C PRO A 731 11.14 -10.20 -25.78
N ARG A 732 12.32 -10.70 -26.16
CA ARG A 732 12.84 -12.04 -25.79
C ARG A 732 14.34 -11.95 -25.47
N PRO A 733 14.86 -12.83 -24.59
CA PRO A 733 16.28 -12.95 -24.36
C PRO A 733 16.99 -13.49 -25.61
N PRO A 734 18.26 -13.12 -25.82
CA PRO A 734 19.05 -13.60 -26.95
C PRO A 734 19.15 -15.13 -26.94
N ALA A 735 19.29 -15.71 -28.13
CA ALA A 735 19.49 -17.15 -28.30
C ALA A 735 20.77 -17.64 -27.63
N GLY A 736 20.76 -18.90 -27.21
CA GLY A 736 21.87 -19.57 -26.54
C GLY A 736 21.55 -19.98 -25.10
N ALA A 737 22.36 -20.93 -24.59
CA ALA A 737 22.20 -21.50 -23.26
C ALA A 737 23.07 -20.76 -22.22
N PHE A 738 22.49 -20.36 -21.10
CA PHE A 738 23.20 -19.67 -20.02
C PHE A 738 23.42 -20.62 -18.83
N ASP A 739 24.52 -20.39 -18.12
CA ASP A 739 24.92 -21.14 -16.91
C ASP A 739 24.24 -20.58 -15.66
N ALA A 740 23.82 -19.32 -15.70
CA ALA A 740 23.08 -18.67 -14.64
C ALA A 740 22.32 -17.44 -15.14
N ALA A 741 21.35 -16.98 -14.35
CA ALA A 741 20.64 -15.73 -14.58
C ALA A 741 20.44 -14.89 -13.31
N THR A 742 20.38 -13.58 -13.47
CA THR A 742 19.92 -12.64 -12.44
C THR A 742 18.70 -11.90 -12.96
N VAL A 743 17.64 -11.81 -12.18
CA VAL A 743 16.35 -11.22 -12.58
C VAL A 743 15.98 -10.12 -11.60
N ARG A 744 16.01 -8.88 -12.07
CA ARG A 744 15.39 -7.79 -11.31
C ARG A 744 13.89 -8.04 -11.29
N LEU A 745 13.27 -8.12 -10.11
CA LEU A 745 11.84 -8.43 -10.00
C LEU A 745 11.00 -7.44 -10.84
N PRO A 746 10.28 -7.91 -11.88
CA PRO A 746 9.38 -7.08 -12.67
C PRO A 746 8.19 -6.56 -11.84
N PRO A 747 7.61 -5.41 -12.21
CA PRO A 747 6.60 -4.73 -11.40
C PRO A 747 5.25 -5.44 -11.30
N THR A 748 4.97 -6.42 -12.17
CA THR A 748 3.70 -7.18 -12.15
C THR A 748 3.97 -8.68 -12.17
N LYS A 749 3.09 -9.44 -11.51
CA LYS A 749 3.16 -10.92 -11.48
C LYS A 749 3.14 -11.52 -12.89
N ALA A 750 2.30 -10.98 -13.77
CA ALA A 750 2.18 -11.46 -15.14
C ALA A 750 3.46 -11.19 -15.97
N ALA A 751 4.09 -10.00 -15.81
CA ALA A 751 5.38 -9.72 -16.42
C ALA A 751 6.49 -10.62 -15.87
N PHE A 752 6.48 -10.86 -14.56
CA PHE A 752 7.43 -11.73 -13.89
C PHE A 752 7.35 -13.17 -14.38
N ALA A 753 6.15 -13.75 -14.43
CA ALA A 753 5.93 -15.10 -14.94
C ALA A 753 6.41 -15.24 -16.40
N MET A 754 6.03 -14.29 -17.27
CA MET A 754 6.48 -14.28 -18.67
C MET A 754 8.00 -14.18 -18.79
N ALA A 755 8.63 -13.28 -18.03
CA ALA A 755 10.08 -13.12 -18.01
C ALA A 755 10.78 -14.42 -17.53
N LEU A 756 10.25 -15.08 -16.52
CA LEU A 756 10.83 -16.32 -16.00
C LEU A 756 10.63 -17.52 -16.93
N VAL A 757 9.53 -17.61 -17.67
CA VAL A 757 9.41 -18.62 -18.73
C VAL A 757 10.46 -18.39 -19.82
N ALA A 758 10.67 -17.13 -20.22
CA ALA A 758 11.71 -16.79 -21.20
C ALA A 758 13.13 -17.06 -20.66
N VAL A 759 13.39 -16.81 -19.38
CA VAL A 759 14.67 -17.15 -18.73
C VAL A 759 14.86 -18.66 -18.64
N ALA A 760 13.83 -19.40 -18.22
CA ALA A 760 13.88 -20.86 -18.07
C ALA A 760 14.16 -21.55 -19.41
N ALA A 761 13.67 -21.01 -20.52
CA ALA A 761 13.95 -21.47 -21.88
C ALA A 761 15.40 -21.23 -22.33
N ARG A 762 16.14 -20.35 -21.66
CA ARG A 762 17.55 -20.03 -21.96
C ARG A 762 18.53 -20.59 -20.94
N LEU A 763 18.07 -21.04 -19.78
CA LEU A 763 18.92 -21.65 -18.75
C LEU A 763 19.13 -23.14 -19.01
N ARG A 764 20.35 -23.63 -18.77
CA ARG A 764 20.62 -25.08 -18.70
C ARG A 764 19.86 -25.69 -17.53
N ALA A 765 19.47 -26.95 -17.63
CA ALA A 765 18.97 -27.70 -16.47
C ALA A 765 20.02 -27.68 -15.34
N GLY A 766 19.59 -27.47 -14.10
CA GLY A 766 20.45 -27.28 -12.94
C GLY A 766 21.07 -25.87 -12.80
N ALA A 767 20.90 -24.99 -13.78
CA ALA A 767 21.40 -23.61 -13.70
C ALA A 767 20.64 -22.79 -12.66
N VAL A 768 21.33 -21.85 -12.03
CA VAL A 768 20.76 -21.01 -10.96
C VAL A 768 20.18 -19.72 -11.54
N ALA A 769 19.02 -19.33 -11.05
CA ALA A 769 18.45 -17.99 -11.22
C ALA A 769 18.34 -17.27 -9.88
N TRP A 770 18.82 -16.02 -9.82
CA TRP A 770 18.67 -15.13 -8.67
C TRP A 770 17.68 -14.03 -8.97
N ILE A 771 16.59 -13.98 -8.23
CA ILE A 771 15.58 -12.91 -8.32
C ILE A 771 15.82 -11.93 -7.17
N TYR A 772 15.92 -10.65 -7.48
CA TYR A 772 16.27 -9.63 -6.48
C TYR A 772 15.38 -8.39 -6.59
N GLY A 773 15.16 -7.73 -5.46
CA GLY A 773 14.31 -6.54 -5.35
C GLY A 773 14.11 -6.09 -3.91
N ALA A 774 13.33 -5.04 -3.71
CA ALA A 774 12.87 -4.62 -2.40
C ALA A 774 11.70 -5.51 -1.93
N ASP A 775 11.58 -5.72 -0.63
CA ASP A 775 10.50 -6.49 -0.02
C ASP A 775 9.12 -5.88 -0.34
N ARG A 776 9.08 -4.56 -0.49
CA ARG A 776 7.90 -3.80 -0.90
C ARG A 776 7.47 -4.03 -2.34
N GLU A 777 8.39 -4.49 -3.18
CA GLU A 777 8.09 -4.91 -4.54
C GLU A 777 7.59 -6.36 -4.58
N GLY A 778 7.59 -7.06 -3.43
CA GLY A 778 7.05 -8.41 -3.31
C GLY A 778 8.06 -9.53 -3.54
N VAL A 779 9.37 -9.25 -3.60
CA VAL A 779 10.41 -10.28 -3.85
C VAL A 779 10.35 -11.45 -2.85
N ARG A 780 9.92 -11.16 -1.63
CA ARG A 780 9.74 -12.09 -0.52
C ARG A 780 8.62 -13.12 -0.75
N GLY A 781 7.59 -12.75 -1.51
CA GLY A 781 6.45 -13.62 -1.82
C GLY A 781 6.41 -14.13 -3.26
N CYS A 782 7.35 -13.69 -4.12
CA CYS A 782 7.32 -14.02 -5.54
C CYS A 782 7.58 -15.51 -5.85
N GLU A 783 7.96 -16.32 -4.85
CA GLU A 783 8.09 -17.78 -5.01
C GLU A 783 6.78 -18.45 -5.48
N PHE A 784 5.61 -17.87 -5.14
CA PHE A 784 4.30 -18.37 -5.58
C PHE A 784 3.90 -17.95 -6.98
N ASP A 785 4.62 -17.00 -7.55
CA ASP A 785 4.38 -16.48 -8.90
C ASP A 785 5.40 -17.08 -9.90
N LEU A 786 6.21 -18.06 -9.47
CA LEU A 786 7.12 -18.82 -10.34
C LEU A 786 6.31 -19.69 -11.31
N PRO A 787 6.74 -19.84 -12.58
CA PRO A 787 6.08 -20.75 -13.51
C PRO A 787 6.14 -22.20 -13.01
N ASP A 788 4.99 -22.87 -13.02
CA ASP A 788 4.84 -24.22 -12.47
C ASP A 788 5.84 -25.20 -13.08
N GLY A 789 6.52 -25.96 -12.20
CA GLY A 789 7.47 -27.00 -12.58
C GLY A 789 8.75 -26.52 -13.27
N SER A 790 8.93 -25.22 -13.52
CA SER A 790 10.10 -24.68 -14.23
C SER A 790 11.31 -24.47 -13.32
N PHE A 791 11.09 -24.25 -12.02
CA PHE A 791 12.14 -24.03 -11.05
C PHE A 791 11.91 -24.87 -9.79
N GLU A 792 13.00 -25.27 -9.15
CA GLU A 792 13.05 -26.00 -7.89
C GLU A 792 14.05 -25.35 -6.92
N ASP A 793 14.19 -25.91 -5.72
CA ASP A 793 15.11 -25.43 -4.69
C ASP A 793 15.00 -23.91 -4.42
N VAL A 794 13.75 -23.45 -4.34
CA VAL A 794 13.39 -22.05 -4.18
C VAL A 794 13.59 -21.63 -2.73
N ARG A 795 14.49 -20.67 -2.48
CA ARG A 795 14.77 -20.16 -1.13
C ARG A 795 15.33 -18.75 -1.16
N VAL A 796 15.01 -17.96 -0.14
CA VAL A 796 15.66 -16.67 0.09
C VAL A 796 17.07 -16.91 0.62
N VAL A 797 18.10 -16.46 -0.10
CA VAL A 797 19.51 -16.69 0.23
C VAL A 797 20.16 -15.50 0.93
N HIS A 798 19.60 -14.30 0.75
CA HIS A 798 20.10 -13.12 1.44
C HIS A 798 18.98 -12.10 1.67
N SER A 799 19.13 -11.33 2.73
CA SER A 799 18.26 -10.21 3.06
C SER A 799 19.08 -9.16 3.80
N CYS A 800 18.91 -7.90 3.42
CA CYS A 800 19.44 -6.77 4.17
C CYS A 800 18.31 -5.80 4.49
N ALA A 801 18.46 -5.04 5.57
CA ALA A 801 17.58 -3.92 5.84
C ALA A 801 18.26 -2.61 5.43
N SER A 802 17.47 -1.61 5.02
CA SER A 802 17.95 -0.25 4.82
C SER A 802 18.44 0.35 6.15
N GLY A 803 19.71 0.17 6.48
CA GLY A 803 20.28 0.64 7.75
C GLY A 803 21.80 0.49 7.88
N GLY A 804 22.54 0.42 6.77
CA GLY A 804 24.00 0.27 6.83
C GLY A 804 24.68 0.90 5.61
N GLY A 805 24.66 2.23 5.53
CA GLY A 805 25.40 2.97 4.51
C GLY A 805 25.04 4.44 4.45
N GLY A 806 25.80 5.29 5.17
CA GLY A 806 25.80 6.75 5.01
C GLY A 806 24.65 7.48 5.70
N GLY A 807 24.97 8.23 6.75
CA GLY A 807 24.02 9.06 7.49
C GLY A 807 23.32 10.10 6.60
N VAL A 808 22.00 10.12 6.67
CA VAL A 808 21.19 11.32 6.41
C VAL A 808 20.27 11.45 7.62
N GLU A 809 20.75 12.12 8.66
CA GLU A 809 19.92 12.54 9.78
C GLU A 809 18.81 13.48 9.27
N GLY A 810 17.54 13.15 9.54
CA GLY A 810 16.43 14.04 9.21
C GLY A 810 15.14 13.39 8.69
N PHE A 811 14.86 12.12 8.94
CA PHE A 811 13.54 11.54 8.61
C PHE A 811 12.50 11.97 9.65
N ASP A 812 11.63 12.91 9.27
CA ASP A 812 10.51 13.39 10.07
C ASP A 812 9.53 12.25 10.37
N ARG A 813 9.03 12.17 11.62
CA ARG A 813 8.11 11.13 12.11
C ARG A 813 6.72 11.21 11.44
N GLY A 814 6.51 12.16 10.54
CA GLY A 814 5.30 12.35 9.72
C GLY A 814 5.37 11.78 8.30
N ALA A 815 6.50 11.23 7.83
CA ALA A 815 6.59 10.68 6.48
C ALA A 815 5.69 9.45 6.30
N HIS A 816 4.96 9.39 5.18
CA HIS A 816 4.14 8.23 4.84
C HIS A 816 5.00 6.96 4.82
N VAL A 817 4.48 5.88 5.40
CA VAL A 817 5.13 4.56 5.42
C VAL A 817 5.61 4.16 4.02
N GLU A 818 4.91 4.59 2.97
CA GLU A 818 5.19 4.32 1.56
C GLU A 818 6.55 4.86 1.07
N ASP A 819 7.17 5.89 1.65
CA ASP A 819 8.38 6.50 1.08
C ASP A 819 9.71 5.88 1.55
N SER A 820 9.71 5.02 2.58
CA SER A 820 10.94 4.31 2.97
C SER A 820 11.37 3.28 1.91
N VAL A 821 12.68 3.18 1.68
CA VAL A 821 13.27 2.28 0.67
C VAL A 821 13.01 0.81 1.02
N GLY A 822 12.88 0.50 2.32
CA GLY A 822 12.52 -0.82 2.83
C GLY A 822 13.71 -1.77 2.93
N SER A 823 13.44 -3.01 3.30
CA SER A 823 14.41 -4.11 3.23
C SER A 823 14.43 -4.74 1.84
N PHE A 824 15.50 -5.46 1.54
CA PHE A 824 15.77 -6.05 0.24
C PHE A 824 16.09 -7.52 0.41
N SER A 825 15.74 -8.32 -0.60
CA SER A 825 15.96 -9.76 -0.55
C SER A 825 16.39 -10.31 -1.90
N VAL A 826 17.06 -11.46 -1.83
CA VAL A 826 17.47 -12.25 -2.99
C VAL A 826 16.89 -13.65 -2.83
N LEU A 827 16.06 -14.03 -3.80
CA LEU A 827 15.53 -15.37 -3.95
C LEU A 827 16.42 -16.15 -4.93
N ARG A 828 16.84 -17.35 -4.54
CA ARG A 828 17.53 -18.30 -5.41
C ARG A 828 16.56 -19.38 -5.83
N CYS A 829 16.60 -19.77 -7.10
CA CYS A 829 15.93 -20.95 -7.61
C CYS A 829 16.81 -21.67 -8.64
N VAL A 830 16.56 -22.96 -8.86
CA VAL A 830 17.33 -23.82 -9.74
C VAL A 830 16.43 -24.27 -10.89
N ARG A 831 16.92 -24.18 -12.12
CA ARG A 831 16.17 -24.61 -13.32
C ARG A 831 16.01 -26.13 -13.31
N THR A 832 14.78 -26.61 -13.42
CA THR A 832 14.49 -28.06 -13.53
C THR A 832 14.86 -28.62 -14.90
N ASP A 833 14.94 -29.94 -15.01
CA ASP A 833 15.09 -30.70 -16.25
C ASP A 833 13.76 -30.91 -17.01
N LYS A 834 12.63 -30.54 -16.39
CA LYS A 834 11.29 -30.73 -16.96
C LYS A 834 11.07 -29.88 -18.22
N PRO A 835 10.37 -30.43 -19.24
CA PRO A 835 10.01 -29.69 -20.44
C PRO A 835 9.11 -28.50 -20.08
N PHE A 836 9.38 -27.37 -20.73
CA PHE A 836 8.65 -26.12 -20.57
C PHE A 836 7.29 -26.21 -21.27
N GLY A 837 6.21 -26.01 -20.53
CA GLY A 837 4.85 -25.89 -21.05
C GLY A 837 4.18 -24.63 -20.52
N VAL A 838 3.51 -23.88 -21.39
CA VAL A 838 2.61 -22.80 -20.97
C VAL A 838 1.34 -23.48 -20.47
N SER A 839 1.31 -23.90 -19.20
CA SER A 839 0.02 -24.17 -18.55
C SER A 839 -0.66 -22.82 -18.37
N GLY A 840 -1.73 -22.57 -19.12
CA GLY A 840 -2.57 -21.40 -18.91
C GLY A 840 -2.92 -21.30 -17.43
N SER A 841 -2.45 -20.25 -16.76
CA SER A 841 -2.75 -19.99 -15.36
C SER A 841 -4.24 -19.67 -15.26
N GLY A 842 -5.04 -20.72 -15.09
CA GLY A 842 -6.47 -20.62 -14.85
C GLY A 842 -6.73 -20.04 -13.47
N ASN A 843 -7.44 -18.93 -13.46
CA ASN A 843 -8.39 -18.62 -12.41
C ASN A 843 -9.39 -19.80 -12.32
N PRO A 844 -9.65 -20.43 -11.16
CA PRO A 844 -10.63 -21.52 -11.08
C PRO A 844 -12.09 -21.04 -11.09
N ALA A 845 -12.36 -19.80 -11.49
CA ALA A 845 -13.70 -19.24 -11.56
C ALA A 845 -13.94 -18.61 -12.95
N GLY A 846 -14.80 -19.25 -13.75
CA GLY A 846 -15.23 -18.77 -15.06
C GLY A 846 -15.23 -19.88 -16.11
N GLY A 847 -16.39 -20.52 -16.31
CA GLY A 847 -16.56 -21.61 -17.28
C GLY A 847 -16.34 -21.16 -18.72
N GLY A 848 -15.66 -22.02 -19.50
CA GLY A 848 -15.41 -21.81 -20.92
C GLY A 848 -14.14 -22.52 -21.41
N ALA A 849 -14.00 -23.82 -21.13
CA ALA A 849 -12.87 -24.61 -21.62
C ALA A 849 -13.04 -24.92 -23.11
N THR A 850 -12.34 -24.18 -23.99
CA THR A 850 -12.01 -24.70 -25.32
C THR A 850 -10.64 -25.37 -25.23
N GLN A 851 -10.66 -26.70 -25.29
CA GLN A 851 -9.49 -27.56 -25.40
C GLN A 851 -8.67 -27.18 -26.65
N LEU A 852 -7.50 -26.56 -26.46
CA LEU A 852 -6.50 -26.48 -27.53
C LEU A 852 -5.66 -27.75 -27.45
N ALA A 853 -5.74 -28.55 -28.52
CA ALA A 853 -5.14 -29.87 -28.64
C ALA A 853 -3.63 -29.86 -28.37
N THR A 854 -3.21 -30.81 -27.55
CA THR A 854 -1.83 -31.22 -27.31
C THR A 854 -1.23 -31.78 -28.60
N ARG A 855 -0.35 -31.01 -29.27
CA ARG A 855 0.61 -31.57 -30.22
C ARG A 855 2.01 -31.55 -29.62
N SER A 856 2.46 -32.76 -29.33
CA SER A 856 3.83 -33.18 -29.08
C SER A 856 4.78 -32.70 -30.18
N THR A 857 5.86 -31.99 -29.79
CA THR A 857 7.29 -32.22 -30.09
C THR A 857 8.06 -30.92 -29.84
N THR A 858 9.08 -30.94 -28.97
CA THR A 858 10.16 -29.95 -28.77
C THR A 858 9.96 -28.54 -29.37
N PRO A 859 9.74 -27.47 -28.58
CA PRO A 859 9.64 -26.11 -29.12
C PRO A 859 11.04 -25.64 -29.54
N ASN A 860 11.39 -25.93 -30.80
CA ASN A 860 12.68 -25.62 -31.39
C ASN A 860 12.65 -24.32 -32.22
N ARG A 861 11.62 -23.49 -32.05
CA ARG A 861 11.54 -22.16 -32.68
C ARG A 861 11.37 -21.11 -31.62
N ASP A 862 12.30 -20.16 -31.60
CA ASP A 862 12.26 -18.94 -30.78
C ASP A 862 10.94 -18.16 -30.93
N GLU A 863 10.15 -18.43 -31.97
CA GLU A 863 8.84 -17.85 -32.29
C GLU A 863 7.72 -18.22 -31.30
N ASP A 864 7.75 -19.41 -30.70
CA ASP A 864 6.62 -19.94 -29.90
C ASP A 864 6.56 -19.37 -28.46
N LEU A 865 7.67 -18.85 -27.92
CA LEU A 865 7.77 -18.48 -26.50
C LEU A 865 6.85 -17.32 -26.09
N LEU A 866 6.58 -16.37 -26.98
CA LEU A 866 5.65 -15.26 -26.70
C LEU A 866 4.24 -15.51 -27.21
N GLU A 867 4.07 -16.32 -28.26
CA GLU A 867 2.76 -16.58 -28.85
C GLU A 867 1.81 -17.23 -27.84
N GLY A 868 2.33 -18.11 -26.98
CA GLY A 868 1.54 -18.72 -25.89
C GLY A 868 1.02 -17.74 -24.82
N PHE A 869 1.54 -16.50 -24.79
CA PHE A 869 1.08 -15.44 -23.89
C PHE A 869 0.20 -14.39 -24.57
N LYS A 870 0.09 -14.45 -25.90
CA LYS A 870 -0.69 -13.50 -26.68
C LYS A 870 -2.17 -13.68 -26.38
N LYS A 871 -2.84 -12.56 -26.10
CA LYS A 871 -4.29 -12.50 -26.01
C LYS A 871 -4.82 -11.65 -27.15
N VAL A 872 -5.86 -12.14 -27.80
CA VAL A 872 -6.59 -11.43 -28.85
C VAL A 872 -8.01 -11.21 -28.32
N GLY A 873 -8.43 -9.96 -28.27
CA GLY A 873 -9.75 -9.58 -27.76
C GLY A 873 -10.38 -8.45 -28.56
N ARG A 874 -11.24 -7.68 -27.90
CA ARG A 874 -11.90 -6.51 -28.46
C ARG A 874 -11.57 -5.30 -27.57
N LEU A 875 -11.35 -4.15 -28.20
CA LEU A 875 -11.15 -2.87 -27.51
C LEU A 875 -12.25 -1.89 -27.91
N ASP A 876 -13.09 -1.49 -26.95
CA ASP A 876 -14.09 -0.44 -27.16
C ASP A 876 -13.55 0.92 -26.67
N VAL A 877 -13.66 1.94 -27.50
CA VAL A 877 -13.22 3.31 -27.18
C VAL A 877 -14.30 4.32 -27.56
N ARG A 878 -14.61 5.25 -26.66
CA ARG A 878 -15.53 6.35 -26.93
C ARG A 878 -14.78 7.55 -27.49
N LEU A 879 -15.21 8.05 -28.66
CA LEU A 879 -14.69 9.27 -29.28
C LEU A 879 -15.86 10.20 -29.59
N GLY A 880 -15.96 11.32 -28.87
CA GLY A 880 -17.18 12.13 -28.89
C GLY A 880 -18.35 11.35 -28.27
N ASP A 881 -19.49 11.32 -28.96
CA ASP A 881 -20.68 10.59 -28.52
C ASP A 881 -20.71 9.14 -29.01
N ASP A 882 -19.82 8.77 -29.93
CA ASP A 882 -19.77 7.45 -30.56
C ASP A 882 -18.84 6.48 -29.82
N VAL A 883 -19.22 5.20 -29.84
CA VAL A 883 -18.38 4.08 -29.36
C VAL A 883 -17.83 3.33 -30.57
N HIS A 884 -16.51 3.20 -30.63
CA HIS A 884 -15.80 2.48 -31.67
C HIS A 884 -15.21 1.18 -31.12
N ALA A 885 -15.46 0.09 -31.82
CA ALA A 885 -14.94 -1.23 -31.51
C ALA A 885 -13.74 -1.55 -32.43
N PHE A 886 -12.59 -1.84 -31.84
CA PHE A 886 -11.43 -2.41 -32.53
C PHE A 886 -11.43 -3.93 -32.27
N GLU A 887 -11.81 -4.69 -33.29
CA GLU A 887 -11.84 -6.14 -33.24
C GLU A 887 -10.42 -6.72 -33.34
N ARG A 888 -10.17 -7.87 -32.71
CA ARG A 888 -8.87 -8.56 -32.69
C ARG A 888 -7.71 -7.76 -32.07
N TRP A 889 -7.98 -6.99 -31.02
CA TRP A 889 -6.97 -6.26 -30.27
C TRP A 889 -6.00 -7.19 -29.52
N VAL A 890 -4.71 -7.10 -29.87
CA VAL A 890 -3.62 -7.94 -29.34
C VAL A 890 -3.03 -7.32 -28.07
N THR A 891 -2.87 -8.15 -27.04
CA THR A 891 -2.19 -7.80 -25.78
C THR A 891 -1.26 -8.90 -25.28
N TYR A 892 -0.33 -8.53 -24.41
CA TYR A 892 0.63 -9.43 -23.76
C TYR A 892 0.73 -9.14 -22.24
N PRO A 893 1.24 -10.09 -21.44
CA PRO A 893 1.47 -9.89 -20.01
C PRO A 893 2.33 -8.68 -19.67
N GLY A 894 1.89 -7.92 -18.66
CA GLY A 894 2.65 -6.80 -18.12
C GLY A 894 2.59 -5.51 -18.92
N LEU A 895 1.78 -5.45 -19.99
CA LEU A 895 1.47 -4.18 -20.65
C LEU A 895 0.68 -3.26 -19.70
N PHE A 896 0.86 -1.95 -19.86
CA PHE A 896 0.07 -0.93 -19.15
C PHE A 896 -1.43 -1.16 -19.37
N ALA A 897 -2.23 -1.12 -18.30
CA ALA A 897 -3.65 -1.48 -18.29
C ALA A 897 -3.97 -2.83 -18.97
N GLY A 898 -3.04 -3.79 -18.91
CA GLY A 898 -3.15 -5.07 -19.61
C GLY A 898 -3.14 -4.96 -21.14
N GLY A 899 -2.79 -3.78 -21.69
CA GLY A 899 -2.84 -3.45 -23.11
C GLY A 899 -4.20 -2.95 -23.60
N GLY A 900 -5.21 -2.80 -22.72
CA GLY A 900 -6.55 -2.32 -23.06
C GLY A 900 -6.72 -0.80 -22.91
N LEU A 901 -7.98 -0.34 -22.81
CA LEU A 901 -8.30 1.06 -22.55
C LEU A 901 -8.14 1.37 -21.06
N ASP A 902 -7.17 2.22 -20.74
CA ASP A 902 -6.99 2.78 -19.40
C ASP A 902 -8.00 3.90 -19.11
N VAL A 903 -8.42 4.03 -17.85
CA VAL A 903 -9.37 5.06 -17.40
C VAL A 903 -8.84 6.47 -17.59
N MET A 904 -7.53 6.67 -17.47
CA MET A 904 -6.89 7.97 -17.68
C MET A 904 -6.78 8.27 -19.17
N THR A 905 -6.46 7.26 -20.00
CA THR A 905 -6.52 7.37 -21.46
C THR A 905 -7.93 7.72 -21.95
N ALA A 906 -8.97 7.12 -21.37
CA ALA A 906 -10.37 7.45 -21.69
C ALA A 906 -10.69 8.91 -21.33
N PHE A 907 -10.28 9.38 -20.15
CA PHE A 907 -10.46 10.77 -19.73
C PHE A 907 -9.71 11.77 -20.62
N LEU A 908 -8.52 11.40 -21.10
CA LEU A 908 -7.77 12.19 -22.09
C LEU A 908 -8.56 12.32 -23.40
N LEU A 909 -9.00 11.20 -23.97
CA LEU A 909 -9.76 11.18 -25.23
C LEU A 909 -11.05 12.00 -25.10
N GLU A 910 -11.83 11.78 -24.05
CA GLU A 910 -13.07 12.52 -23.77
C GLU A 910 -12.83 14.05 -23.68
N THR A 911 -11.76 14.45 -23.00
CA THR A 911 -11.38 15.87 -22.89
C THR A 911 -10.94 16.44 -24.25
N MET A 912 -10.15 15.70 -25.01
CA MET A 912 -9.67 16.11 -26.33
C MET A 912 -10.81 16.25 -27.34
N THR A 913 -11.77 15.32 -27.35
CA THR A 913 -12.90 15.34 -28.27
C THR A 913 -13.90 16.45 -27.96
N ARG A 914 -14.11 16.77 -26.68
CA ARG A 914 -14.99 17.88 -26.25
C ARG A 914 -14.37 19.27 -26.40
N SER A 915 -13.04 19.38 -26.46
CA SER A 915 -12.38 20.67 -26.55
C SER A 915 -12.73 21.40 -27.86
N SER A 916 -13.10 22.69 -27.76
CA SER A 916 -13.25 23.59 -28.90
C SER A 916 -11.90 23.95 -29.54
N ASP A 917 -10.84 23.95 -28.73
CA ASP A 917 -9.55 24.59 -29.05
C ASP A 917 -8.47 23.60 -29.48
N GLY A 918 -8.73 22.30 -29.35
CA GLY A 918 -7.83 21.19 -29.71
C GLY A 918 -8.08 20.60 -31.09
N TRP A 919 -7.04 20.02 -31.69
CA TRP A 919 -7.07 19.45 -33.03
C TRP A 919 -8.12 18.33 -33.15
N LEU A 920 -8.17 17.42 -32.17
CA LEU A 920 -9.07 16.25 -32.20
C LEU A 920 -10.55 16.65 -32.18
N GLY A 921 -10.93 17.62 -31.34
CA GLY A 921 -12.29 18.16 -31.31
C GLY A 921 -12.64 18.94 -32.57
N SER A 922 -11.68 19.65 -33.18
CA SER A 922 -11.89 20.32 -34.48
C SER A 922 -12.06 19.33 -35.63
N ALA A 923 -11.28 18.24 -35.64
CA ALA A 923 -11.37 17.17 -36.63
C ALA A 923 -12.73 16.47 -36.59
N LEU A 924 -13.26 16.19 -35.39
CA LEU A 924 -14.60 15.62 -35.20
C LEU A 924 -15.74 16.53 -35.69
N ARG A 925 -15.55 17.85 -35.68
CA ARG A 925 -16.55 18.82 -36.15
C ARG A 925 -16.46 19.14 -37.64
N GLY A 926 -15.60 18.46 -38.39
CA GLY A 926 -15.48 18.65 -39.84
C GLY A 926 -14.86 20.00 -40.24
N THR A 927 -14.14 20.67 -39.33
CA THR A 927 -13.44 21.94 -39.63
C THR A 927 -11.91 21.77 -39.57
N PRO A 928 -11.26 21.06 -40.52
CA PRO A 928 -9.79 21.12 -40.68
C PRO A 928 -9.32 22.49 -41.21
N GLU A 929 -10.25 23.27 -41.78
CA GLU A 929 -10.01 24.54 -42.43
C GLU A 929 -9.74 25.67 -41.43
N GLY A 930 -8.51 25.71 -40.92
CA GLY A 930 -8.07 26.82 -40.07
C GLY A 930 -6.61 26.79 -39.63
N ARG A 931 -5.87 25.71 -39.89
CA ARG A 931 -4.45 25.59 -39.51
C ARG A 931 -3.57 25.04 -40.63
N GLY A 932 -3.62 25.65 -41.81
CA GLY A 932 -2.50 25.77 -42.76
C GLY A 932 -1.76 24.52 -43.29
N GLY A 933 -2.22 23.29 -43.05
CA GLY A 933 -1.62 22.07 -43.59
C GLY A 933 -2.38 21.57 -44.81
N LYS A 934 -1.69 21.23 -45.90
CA LYS A 934 -2.30 20.51 -47.03
C LYS A 934 -2.74 19.12 -46.57
N GLU A 935 -3.85 18.60 -47.12
CA GLU A 935 -4.24 17.20 -46.93
C GLU A 935 -3.06 16.27 -47.27
N GLY A 936 -2.68 15.39 -46.33
CA GLY A 936 -1.55 14.46 -46.46
C GLY A 936 -0.24 14.86 -45.74
N GLU A 937 -0.14 16.06 -45.14
CA GLU A 937 1.06 16.51 -44.39
C GLU A 937 0.96 16.37 -42.85
N PHE A 938 -0.21 16.01 -42.32
CA PHE A 938 -0.42 15.92 -40.87
C PHE A 938 0.30 14.71 -40.26
N SER A 939 1.13 14.99 -39.26
CA SER A 939 1.98 14.01 -38.57
C SER A 939 1.66 13.98 -37.08
N ALA A 940 1.38 12.79 -36.57
CA ALA A 940 1.06 12.57 -35.17
C ALA A 940 1.99 11.53 -34.53
N LEU A 941 2.42 11.79 -33.30
CA LEU A 941 3.20 10.89 -32.47
C LEU A 941 2.37 10.41 -31.29
N ASP A 942 2.31 9.10 -31.08
CA ASP A 942 1.89 8.48 -29.82
C ASP A 942 3.13 8.18 -28.98
N PHE A 943 3.38 8.98 -27.95
CA PHE A 943 4.55 8.88 -27.07
C PHE A 943 4.20 8.02 -25.85
N CYS A 944 5.00 7.00 -25.55
CA CYS A 944 4.64 5.92 -24.63
C CYS A 944 3.37 5.18 -25.10
N SER A 945 3.37 4.79 -26.38
CA SER A 945 2.19 4.31 -27.08
C SER A 945 1.56 3.00 -26.56
N GLY A 946 2.28 2.22 -25.74
CA GLY A 946 1.79 0.94 -25.27
C GLY A 946 1.42 -0.01 -26.42
N SER A 947 0.21 -0.56 -26.37
CA SER A 947 -0.39 -1.38 -27.43
C SER A 947 -0.93 -0.58 -28.63
N GLY A 948 -0.80 0.75 -28.62
CA GLY A 948 -1.21 1.65 -29.72
C GLY A 948 -2.63 2.21 -29.59
N THR A 949 -3.24 2.20 -28.40
CA THR A 949 -4.63 2.66 -28.19
C THR A 949 -4.88 4.10 -28.66
N LEU A 950 -4.01 5.05 -28.29
CA LEU A 950 -4.16 6.45 -28.69
C LEU A 950 -3.90 6.62 -30.20
N ALA A 951 -2.87 5.99 -30.74
CA ALA A 951 -2.60 5.98 -32.18
C ALA A 951 -3.77 5.40 -33.01
N ALA A 952 -4.44 4.34 -32.54
CA ALA A 952 -5.64 3.79 -33.19
C ALA A 952 -6.78 4.81 -33.25
N CYS A 953 -7.00 5.56 -32.15
CA CYS A 953 -7.99 6.63 -32.10
C CYS A 953 -7.64 7.78 -33.04
N VAL A 954 -6.36 8.19 -33.09
CA VAL A 954 -5.92 9.21 -34.05
C VAL A 954 -6.09 8.71 -35.48
N ARG A 955 -5.76 7.44 -35.80
CA ARG A 955 -6.00 6.86 -37.12
C ARG A 955 -7.47 6.90 -37.53
N ARG A 956 -8.38 6.60 -36.59
CA ARG A 956 -9.82 6.61 -36.84
C ARG A 956 -10.33 8.00 -37.21
N LEU A 957 -9.86 9.03 -36.50
CA LEU A 957 -10.27 10.42 -36.71
C LEU A 957 -9.49 11.14 -37.82
N ALA A 958 -8.30 10.62 -38.14
CA ALA A 958 -7.36 11.17 -39.10
C ALA A 958 -6.82 10.04 -40.02
N PRO A 959 -7.63 9.51 -40.95
CA PRO A 959 -7.25 8.33 -41.73
C PRO A 959 -5.95 8.49 -42.53
N SER A 960 -5.67 9.73 -42.97
CA SER A 960 -4.48 10.13 -43.75
C SER A 960 -3.29 10.59 -42.90
N ALA A 961 -3.40 10.57 -41.56
CA ALA A 961 -2.31 11.00 -40.69
C ALA A 961 -1.09 10.06 -40.80
N ARG A 962 0.10 10.67 -40.93
CA ARG A 962 1.36 9.95 -40.73
C ARG A 962 1.54 9.69 -39.23
N LEU A 963 1.39 8.44 -38.83
CA LEU A 963 1.48 8.03 -37.44
C LEU A 963 2.87 7.50 -37.12
N THR A 964 3.45 8.00 -36.03
CA THR A 964 4.61 7.41 -35.38
C THR A 964 4.19 6.94 -34.00
N LEU A 965 4.53 5.70 -33.64
CA LEU A 965 4.38 5.15 -32.31
C LEU A 965 5.76 5.02 -31.68
N LEU A 966 5.92 5.53 -30.46
CA LEU A 966 7.16 5.48 -29.72
C LEU A 966 6.92 4.85 -28.35
N ASP A 967 7.64 3.79 -28.04
CA ASP A 967 7.64 3.20 -26.70
C ASP A 967 9.01 2.60 -26.36
N ALA A 968 9.32 2.50 -25.07
CA ALA A 968 10.53 1.85 -24.59
C ALA A 968 10.34 0.33 -24.50
N ASP A 969 9.11 -0.14 -24.26
CA ASP A 969 8.78 -1.55 -24.09
C ASP A 969 8.72 -2.28 -25.44
N ALA A 970 9.66 -3.20 -25.64
CA ALA A 970 9.72 -4.00 -26.86
C ALA A 970 8.50 -4.94 -27.03
N VAL A 971 7.86 -5.36 -25.95
CA VAL A 971 6.63 -6.19 -25.98
C VAL A 971 5.42 -5.33 -26.32
N ALA A 972 5.36 -4.09 -25.83
CA ALA A 972 4.32 -3.13 -26.23
C ALA A 972 4.41 -2.83 -27.72
N MET A 973 5.62 -2.61 -28.24
CA MET A 973 5.88 -2.44 -29.68
C MET A 973 5.54 -3.67 -30.52
N LEU A 974 5.61 -4.89 -29.96
CA LEU A 974 5.11 -6.07 -30.64
C LEU A 974 3.59 -6.02 -30.80
N ALA A 975 2.84 -5.77 -29.71
CA ALA A 975 1.39 -5.61 -29.75
C ALA A 975 0.94 -4.47 -30.69
N ALA A 976 1.56 -3.30 -30.58
CA ALA A 976 1.21 -2.13 -31.37
C ALA A 976 1.39 -2.36 -32.88
N ARG A 977 2.43 -3.10 -33.27
CA ARG A 977 2.65 -3.50 -34.67
C ARG A 977 1.51 -4.38 -35.17
N GLU A 978 1.08 -5.36 -34.39
CA GLU A 978 -0.03 -6.22 -34.79
C GLU A 978 -1.36 -5.44 -34.87
N ASN A 979 -1.60 -4.54 -33.91
CA ASN A 979 -2.84 -3.77 -33.84
C ASN A 979 -2.98 -2.71 -34.95
N LEU A 980 -1.88 -2.18 -35.49
CA LEU A 980 -1.89 -1.06 -36.45
C LEU A 980 -1.23 -1.36 -37.81
N SER A 981 -0.79 -2.60 -38.05
CA SER A 981 -0.32 -2.99 -39.39
C SER A 981 -1.49 -3.15 -40.36
N LEU A 982 -1.30 -2.68 -41.59
CA LEU A 982 -2.27 -2.91 -42.67
C LEU A 982 -2.18 -4.37 -43.14
N PRO A 983 -3.31 -5.06 -43.40
CA PRO A 983 -3.28 -6.41 -43.94
C PRO A 983 -2.53 -6.41 -45.28
N SER A 984 -1.45 -7.18 -45.36
CA SER A 984 -0.72 -7.41 -46.61
C SER A 984 -1.36 -8.56 -47.36
N GLY A 985 -2.28 -8.28 -48.29
CA GLY A 985 -2.72 -9.21 -49.34
C GLY A 985 -3.52 -10.45 -48.90
N SER A 986 -4.74 -10.57 -49.44
CA SER A 986 -5.65 -11.73 -49.44
C SER A 986 -6.35 -12.12 -48.12
N SER A 987 -7.68 -11.92 -48.14
CA SER A 987 -8.73 -12.55 -47.32
C SER A 987 -8.68 -12.43 -45.78
N GLY A 988 -8.59 -11.21 -45.26
CA GLY A 988 -8.89 -10.94 -43.85
C GLY A 988 -9.17 -9.46 -43.61
N ALA A 989 -10.37 -9.15 -43.09
CA ALA A 989 -10.83 -7.81 -42.80
C ALA A 989 -9.83 -7.01 -41.92
N SER A 990 -9.68 -5.73 -42.24
CA SER A 990 -8.91 -4.77 -41.45
C SER A 990 -9.52 -4.60 -40.05
N VAL A 991 -8.71 -4.43 -39.01
CA VAL A 991 -9.13 -4.02 -37.64
C VAL A 991 -9.92 -2.69 -37.65
N LEU A 992 -9.79 -1.91 -38.73
CA LEU A 992 -10.36 -0.56 -38.87
C LEU A 992 -11.67 -0.51 -39.70
N ASP A 993 -12.17 -1.62 -40.24
CA ASP A 993 -13.31 -1.60 -41.16
C ASP A 993 -14.38 -2.64 -40.79
N SER A 994 -15.39 -2.22 -40.03
CA SER A 994 -16.57 -3.02 -39.66
C SER A 994 -17.90 -2.36 -40.06
N SER A 995 -17.87 -1.26 -40.83
CA SER A 995 -19.06 -0.65 -41.40
C SER A 995 -19.23 -1.07 -42.86
N GLU A 996 -20.31 -1.80 -43.16
CA GLU A 996 -20.77 -2.11 -44.52
C GLU A 996 -20.73 -0.87 -45.43
N PRO A 997 -20.25 -0.99 -46.68
CA PRO A 997 -20.10 0.15 -47.57
C PRO A 997 -21.46 0.57 -48.14
N ASP A 998 -21.98 1.73 -47.71
CA ASP A 998 -22.81 2.54 -48.59
C ASP A 998 -21.90 3.11 -49.69
N GLY A 999 -22.23 2.83 -50.95
CA GLY A 999 -21.38 2.95 -52.14
C GLY A 999 -21.00 4.37 -52.56
N SER A 1000 -20.96 5.32 -51.64
CA SER A 1000 -20.82 6.76 -51.89
C SER A 1000 -19.58 7.40 -51.25
N SER A 1001 -18.83 6.72 -50.37
CA SER A 1001 -17.62 7.28 -49.73
C SER A 1001 -16.30 6.89 -50.40
N PRO A 1002 -15.37 7.85 -50.66
CA PRO A 1002 -14.07 7.55 -51.24
C PRO A 1002 -13.24 6.61 -50.34
N ARG A 1003 -12.58 5.62 -50.95
CA ARG A 1003 -11.68 4.69 -50.25
C ARG A 1003 -10.62 5.46 -49.47
N SER A 1004 -10.67 5.38 -48.14
CA SER A 1004 -9.67 6.01 -47.27
C SER A 1004 -8.30 5.34 -47.46
N VAL A 1005 -7.32 6.09 -47.94
CA VAL A 1005 -5.93 5.59 -48.08
C VAL A 1005 -5.26 5.67 -46.72
N HIS A 1006 -5.17 4.54 -46.02
CA HIS A 1006 -4.43 4.45 -44.77
C HIS A 1006 -2.92 4.38 -45.04
N LEU A 1007 -2.15 5.32 -44.50
CA LEU A 1007 -0.68 5.28 -44.56
C LEU A 1007 -0.11 4.25 -43.57
N PRO A 1008 1.01 3.57 -43.85
CA PRO A 1008 1.69 2.73 -42.86
C PRO A 1008 2.09 3.53 -41.61
N ALA A 1009 1.94 2.96 -40.42
CA ALA A 1009 2.45 3.54 -39.19
C ALA A 1009 3.96 3.27 -39.04
N ALA A 1010 4.70 4.25 -38.52
CA ALA A 1010 6.09 4.09 -38.11
C ALA A 1010 6.17 3.65 -36.65
N PHE A 1011 7.09 2.74 -36.33
CA PHE A 1011 7.24 2.17 -34.98
C PHE A 1011 8.68 2.35 -34.50
N ALA A 1012 8.85 3.22 -33.52
CA ALA A 1012 10.12 3.56 -32.91
C ALA A 1012 10.23 2.91 -31.53
N LEU A 1013 11.23 2.05 -31.35
CA LEU A 1013 11.57 1.48 -30.06
C LEU A 1013 12.69 2.33 -29.44
N GLY A 1014 12.42 3.03 -28.33
CA GLY A 1014 13.38 3.96 -27.73
C GLY A 1014 13.02 4.43 -26.32
N ASP A 1015 14.03 4.83 -25.57
CA ASP A 1015 13.88 5.48 -24.25
C ASP A 1015 13.54 6.95 -24.46
N GLY A 1016 12.24 7.26 -24.45
CA GLY A 1016 11.73 8.57 -24.85
C GLY A 1016 12.22 8.95 -26.25
N TRP A 1017 12.73 10.17 -26.41
CA TRP A 1017 13.09 10.73 -27.72
C TRP A 1017 14.24 10.04 -28.46
N THR A 1018 14.93 9.08 -27.85
CA THR A 1018 16.13 8.43 -28.41
C THR A 1018 15.85 7.54 -29.61
N GLY A 1019 14.62 7.02 -29.74
CA GLY A 1019 14.20 6.19 -30.87
C GLY A 1019 13.88 6.98 -32.14
N LEU A 1020 13.90 8.32 -32.08
CA LEU A 1020 13.54 9.21 -33.19
C LEU A 1020 14.74 10.01 -33.68
N SER A 1021 14.77 10.31 -34.97
CA SER A 1021 15.78 11.20 -35.56
C SER A 1021 15.72 12.59 -34.92
N SER A 1022 16.82 13.33 -34.81
CA SER A 1022 16.85 14.63 -34.11
C SER A 1022 16.06 15.74 -34.79
N ASP A 1023 15.74 15.58 -36.07
CA ASP A 1023 15.01 16.51 -36.95
C ASP A 1023 13.52 16.17 -37.09
N GLU A 1024 13.07 15.02 -36.58
CA GLU A 1024 11.64 14.65 -36.60
C GLU A 1024 10.79 15.62 -35.76
N ARG A 1025 9.73 16.15 -36.36
CA ARG A 1025 8.77 17.09 -35.75
C ARG A 1025 7.34 16.68 -36.09
N PHE A 1026 6.42 16.95 -35.17
CA PHE A 1026 5.03 16.53 -35.27
C PHE A 1026 4.06 17.71 -35.14
N ASP A 1027 2.89 17.58 -35.76
CA ASP A 1027 1.77 18.50 -35.61
C ASP A 1027 1.00 18.20 -34.32
N LEU A 1028 0.88 16.91 -33.99
CA LEU A 1028 0.23 16.40 -32.79
C LEU A 1028 1.15 15.42 -32.05
N ILE A 1029 1.26 15.56 -30.73
CA ILE A 1029 1.85 14.55 -29.86
C ILE A 1029 0.80 14.16 -28.81
N VAL A 1030 0.47 12.88 -28.69
CA VAL A 1030 -0.44 12.36 -27.64
C VAL A 1030 0.33 11.43 -26.71
N SER A 1031 -0.02 11.41 -25.43
CA SER A 1031 0.64 10.53 -24.47
C SER A 1031 -0.20 10.25 -23.22
N ASN A 1032 -0.12 9.01 -22.73
CA ASN A 1032 -0.37 8.68 -21.32
C ASN A 1032 0.97 8.21 -20.72
N PRO A 1033 1.83 9.13 -20.27
CA PRO A 1033 3.18 8.80 -19.85
C PRO A 1033 3.19 8.05 -18.50
N PRO A 1034 4.13 7.12 -18.27
CA PRO A 1034 4.28 6.49 -16.97
C PRO A 1034 4.73 7.51 -15.92
N VAL A 1035 4.11 7.45 -14.75
CA VAL A 1035 4.50 8.25 -13.57
C VAL A 1035 4.94 7.38 -12.39
N HIS A 1036 4.91 6.07 -12.60
CA HIS A 1036 5.32 5.05 -11.65
C HIS A 1036 5.93 3.85 -12.39
N LEU A 1037 6.82 3.13 -11.72
CA LEU A 1037 7.30 1.82 -12.14
C LEU A 1037 6.99 0.83 -11.01
N GLY A 1038 5.98 -0.01 -11.22
CA GLY A 1038 5.35 -0.77 -10.14
C GLY A 1038 4.65 0.17 -9.15
N LEU A 1039 4.87 -0.01 -7.85
CA LEU A 1039 4.26 0.83 -6.81
C LEU A 1039 5.08 2.09 -6.47
N ARG A 1040 6.17 2.37 -7.21
CA ARG A 1040 7.10 3.47 -6.91
C ARG A 1040 6.98 4.60 -7.92
N PRO A 1041 7.01 5.88 -7.48
CA PRO A 1041 7.00 7.01 -8.41
C PRO A 1041 8.29 7.05 -9.25
N GLU A 1042 8.14 7.43 -10.53
CA GLU A 1042 9.25 7.71 -11.45
C GLU A 1042 8.77 8.74 -12.47
N PHE A 1043 9.40 9.92 -12.51
CA PHE A 1043 9.00 11.05 -13.37
C PHE A 1043 10.03 11.36 -14.46
N THR A 1044 11.07 10.54 -14.60
CA THR A 1044 12.15 10.73 -15.58
C THR A 1044 11.62 10.79 -17.02
N VAL A 1045 10.70 9.89 -17.38
CA VAL A 1045 10.07 9.81 -18.70
C VAL A 1045 9.18 11.04 -18.95
N LEU A 1046 8.30 11.38 -18.01
CA LEU A 1046 7.44 12.57 -18.08
C LEU A 1046 8.28 13.86 -18.24
N LYS A 1047 9.33 14.02 -17.42
CA LYS A 1047 10.24 15.18 -17.51
C LYS A 1047 10.95 15.24 -18.86
N SER A 1048 11.49 14.12 -19.33
CA SER A 1048 12.15 14.04 -20.64
C SER A 1048 11.19 14.37 -21.78
N MET A 1049 9.96 13.86 -21.73
CA MET A 1049 8.90 14.19 -22.68
C MET A 1049 8.64 15.71 -22.69
N CYS A 1050 8.36 16.30 -21.52
CA CYS A 1050 8.09 17.73 -21.40
C CYS A 1050 9.24 18.61 -21.94
N ALA A 1051 10.49 18.23 -21.67
CA ALA A 1051 11.67 18.94 -22.15
C ALA A 1051 11.84 18.86 -23.68
N GLY A 1052 11.26 17.85 -24.32
CA GLY A 1052 11.37 17.64 -25.76
C GLY A 1052 10.36 18.44 -26.59
N PHE A 1053 9.25 18.92 -26.02
CA PHE A 1053 8.14 19.49 -26.81
C PHE A 1053 8.56 20.65 -27.72
N ASP A 1054 9.40 21.57 -27.25
CA ASP A 1054 9.91 22.67 -28.07
C ASP A 1054 10.67 22.20 -29.31
N ALA A 1055 11.47 21.15 -29.14
CA ALA A 1055 12.26 20.57 -30.21
C ALA A 1055 11.48 19.51 -31.00
N ARG A 1056 10.24 19.15 -30.63
CA ARG A 1056 9.50 18.04 -31.25
C ARG A 1056 8.17 18.47 -31.87
N LEU A 1057 7.63 19.62 -31.46
CA LEU A 1057 6.47 20.22 -32.11
C LEU A 1057 6.89 21.10 -33.30
N LYS A 1058 6.15 21.01 -34.39
CA LYS A 1058 6.17 22.01 -35.47
C LYS A 1058 5.63 23.35 -34.95
N PRO A 1059 5.97 24.49 -35.57
CA PRO A 1059 5.35 25.77 -35.21
C PRO A 1059 3.81 25.68 -35.28
N GLY A 1060 3.10 26.09 -34.24
CA GLY A 1060 1.65 25.92 -34.12
C GLY A 1060 1.17 24.50 -33.75
N GLY A 1061 2.09 23.53 -33.67
CA GLY A 1061 1.80 22.16 -33.24
C GLY A 1061 1.43 22.08 -31.75
N GLU A 1062 0.75 21.00 -31.39
CA GLU A 1062 0.25 20.79 -30.04
C GLU A 1062 0.56 19.39 -29.50
N ALA A 1063 0.75 19.30 -28.18
CA ALA A 1063 0.81 18.03 -27.47
C ALA A 1063 -0.32 17.96 -26.44
N TRP A 1064 -0.85 16.75 -26.24
CA TRP A 1064 -1.87 16.43 -25.26
C TRP A 1064 -1.44 15.22 -24.45
N PHE A 1065 -1.46 15.35 -23.14
CA PHE A 1065 -1.15 14.22 -22.27
C PHE A 1065 -1.94 14.29 -20.99
N VAL A 1066 -1.97 13.16 -20.29
CA VAL A 1066 -2.70 13.03 -19.03
C VAL A 1066 -1.78 12.51 -17.94
N ALA A 1067 -2.02 12.95 -16.71
CA ALA A 1067 -1.33 12.46 -15.53
C ALA A 1067 -2.31 12.45 -14.35
N GLN A 1068 -1.98 11.70 -13.30
CA GLN A 1068 -2.71 11.81 -12.04
C GLN A 1068 -2.57 13.23 -11.49
N ARG A 1069 -3.64 13.79 -10.94
CA ARG A 1069 -3.74 15.16 -10.41
C ARG A 1069 -2.73 15.42 -9.28
N TYR A 1070 -2.26 14.39 -8.60
CA TYR A 1070 -1.23 14.51 -7.57
C TYR A 1070 0.20 14.54 -8.12
N VAL A 1071 0.40 14.43 -9.44
CA VAL A 1071 1.74 14.57 -10.07
C VAL A 1071 2.01 16.05 -10.31
N PRO A 1072 3.15 16.60 -9.85
CA PRO A 1072 3.46 18.03 -9.97
C PRO A 1072 3.93 18.39 -11.38
N VAL A 1073 3.05 18.27 -12.39
CA VAL A 1073 3.39 18.47 -13.80
C VAL A 1073 3.79 19.93 -14.07
N ALA A 1074 3.07 20.91 -13.51
CA ALA A 1074 3.46 22.31 -13.66
C ALA A 1074 4.79 22.58 -12.97
N GLY A 1075 5.02 22.01 -11.78
CA GLY A 1075 6.30 22.07 -11.09
C GLY A 1075 7.44 21.48 -11.92
N ILE A 1076 7.28 20.27 -12.47
CA ILE A 1076 8.26 19.61 -13.35
C ILE A 1076 8.58 20.51 -14.56
N CYS A 1077 7.56 21.02 -15.25
CA CYS A 1077 7.75 21.89 -16.41
C CYS A 1077 8.41 23.23 -16.06
N ALA A 1078 8.06 23.83 -14.92
CA ALA A 1078 8.71 25.04 -14.43
C ALA A 1078 10.20 24.80 -14.11
N GLY A 1079 10.53 23.63 -13.56
CA GLY A 1079 11.90 23.22 -13.26
C GLY A 1079 12.76 22.92 -14.48
N ILE A 1080 12.15 22.56 -15.62
CA ILE A 1080 12.87 22.40 -16.90
C ILE A 1080 13.40 23.75 -17.39
N GLY A 1081 12.60 24.81 -17.30
CA GLY A 1081 12.95 26.17 -17.71
C GLY A 1081 13.10 26.34 -19.24
N GLY A 1082 12.91 27.58 -19.72
CA GLY A 1082 13.24 27.94 -21.12
C GLY A 1082 12.35 27.35 -22.21
N LEU A 1083 11.19 26.78 -21.87
CA LEU A 1083 10.21 26.29 -22.85
C LEU A 1083 9.50 27.47 -23.53
N ALA A 1084 9.59 27.56 -24.85
CA ALA A 1084 8.81 28.48 -25.68
C ALA A 1084 7.36 28.03 -25.80
N ALA A 1085 7.10 26.73 -25.74
CA ALA A 1085 5.76 26.18 -25.72
C ALA A 1085 5.04 26.47 -24.40
N LYS A 1086 3.77 26.87 -24.51
CA LYS A 1086 2.91 27.10 -23.34
C LYS A 1086 2.37 25.77 -22.85
N VAL A 1087 2.77 25.36 -21.64
CA VAL A 1087 2.24 24.19 -20.94
C VAL A 1087 1.14 24.62 -19.98
N ALA A 1088 -0.08 24.13 -20.19
CA ALA A 1088 -1.22 24.47 -19.36
C ALA A 1088 -2.17 23.28 -19.18
N ARG A 1089 -2.74 23.17 -17.98
CA ARG A 1089 -3.79 22.20 -17.67
C ARG A 1089 -5.11 22.64 -18.30
N VAL A 1090 -5.66 21.78 -19.16
CA VAL A 1090 -6.93 21.99 -19.86
C VAL A 1090 -8.10 21.67 -18.94
N CYS A 1091 -8.11 20.47 -18.38
CA CYS A 1091 -9.17 19.95 -17.53
C CYS A 1091 -8.55 19.11 -16.40
N ALA A 1092 -9.25 18.98 -15.28
CA ALA A 1092 -8.92 18.01 -14.24
C ALA A 1092 -10.20 17.57 -13.53
N ASN A 1093 -10.23 16.31 -13.10
CA ASN A 1093 -11.21 15.81 -12.13
C ASN A 1093 -10.49 15.55 -10.78
N ASP A 1094 -11.10 14.78 -9.88
CA ASP A 1094 -10.52 14.45 -8.58
C ASP A 1094 -9.20 13.65 -8.68
N LYS A 1095 -9.04 12.85 -9.74
CA LYS A 1095 -7.94 11.88 -9.91
C LYS A 1095 -6.91 12.25 -10.97
N PHE A 1096 -7.32 12.86 -12.07
CA PHE A 1096 -6.56 13.03 -13.29
C PHE A 1096 -6.61 14.47 -13.78
N ALA A 1097 -5.54 14.89 -14.45
CA ALA A 1097 -5.43 16.18 -15.10
C ALA A 1097 -4.94 15.99 -16.54
N VAL A 1098 -5.64 16.61 -17.49
CA VAL A 1098 -5.27 16.66 -18.91
C VAL A 1098 -4.54 17.97 -19.17
N TRP A 1099 -3.38 17.84 -19.81
CA TRP A 1099 -2.44 18.92 -20.10
C TRP A 1099 -2.33 19.11 -21.60
N SER A 1100 -2.26 20.37 -22.01
CA SER A 1100 -1.94 20.76 -23.38
C SER A 1100 -0.63 21.53 -23.41
N VAL A 1101 0.11 21.33 -24.48
CA VAL A 1101 1.33 22.07 -24.79
C VAL A 1101 1.17 22.63 -26.19
N ARG A 1102 1.30 23.95 -26.35
CA ARG A 1102 1.18 24.59 -27.67
C ARG A 1102 2.45 25.36 -27.99
N LYS A 1103 3.07 25.03 -29.12
CA LYS A 1103 4.20 25.79 -29.64
C LYS A 1103 3.67 27.03 -30.38
N PRO A 1104 4.21 28.23 -30.12
CA PRO A 1104 3.76 29.42 -30.83
C PRO A 1104 3.91 29.26 -32.36
N PRO A 1105 3.02 29.88 -33.16
CA PRO A 1105 3.20 29.95 -34.60
C PRO A 1105 4.52 30.67 -34.90
N GLY A 1106 5.26 30.19 -35.89
CA GLY A 1106 6.53 30.82 -36.27
C GLY A 1106 6.25 32.24 -36.76
N ALA A 1107 7.02 33.22 -36.31
CA ALA A 1107 7.04 34.52 -36.97
C ALA A 1107 7.32 34.27 -38.46
N GLY A 1108 6.44 34.75 -39.34
CA GLY A 1108 6.65 34.65 -40.78
C GLY A 1108 8.06 35.12 -41.11
N ARG A 1109 8.72 34.43 -42.05
CA ARG A 1109 10.08 34.71 -42.51
C ARG A 1109 10.30 36.22 -42.68
N GLU A 1110 10.87 36.87 -41.67
CA GLU A 1110 11.69 38.05 -41.87
C GLU A 1110 13.14 37.59 -41.86
N ASP A 1111 13.80 37.99 -42.93
CA ASP A 1111 15.10 37.61 -43.43
C ASP A 1111 16.16 37.29 -42.36
N GLY A 1112 16.98 36.26 -42.63
CA GLY A 1112 17.97 35.61 -41.75
C GLY A 1112 19.15 36.48 -41.27
N SER A 1113 18.93 37.76 -41.03
CA SER A 1113 19.92 38.73 -40.56
C SER A 1113 20.15 38.66 -39.04
N LEU A 1114 19.16 38.23 -38.26
CA LEU A 1114 19.24 38.20 -36.78
C LEU A 1114 19.98 36.96 -36.26
N GLU A 1115 19.76 35.77 -36.83
CA GLU A 1115 20.52 34.56 -36.46
C GLU A 1115 22.01 34.68 -36.84
N ARG A 1116 22.32 35.31 -37.98
CA ARG A 1116 23.71 35.64 -38.36
C ARG A 1116 24.37 36.63 -37.39
N LYS A 1117 23.61 37.56 -36.80
CA LYS A 1117 24.10 38.49 -35.77
C LYS A 1117 24.31 37.79 -34.42
N ALA A 1118 23.43 36.89 -34.02
CA ALA A 1118 23.57 36.09 -32.80
C ALA A 1118 24.78 35.13 -32.88
N ALA A 1119 24.96 34.44 -34.00
CA ALA A 1119 26.11 33.58 -34.25
C ALA A 1119 27.43 34.37 -34.31
N LYS A 1120 27.44 35.58 -34.91
CA LYS A 1120 28.62 36.47 -34.88
C LYS A 1120 28.94 36.96 -33.47
N LYS A 1121 27.94 37.28 -32.64
CA LYS A 1121 28.14 37.72 -31.25
C LYS A 1121 28.72 36.60 -30.38
N ALA A 1122 28.18 35.38 -30.49
CA ALA A 1122 28.70 34.20 -29.79
C ALA A 1122 30.14 33.85 -30.22
N LYS A 1123 30.48 34.01 -31.51
CA LYS A 1123 31.84 33.79 -32.02
C LYS A 1123 32.82 34.88 -31.55
N LYS A 1124 32.36 36.12 -31.37
CA LYS A 1124 33.16 37.24 -30.82
C LYS A 1124 33.46 37.05 -29.32
N GLU A 1125 32.45 36.67 -28.52
CA GLU A 1125 32.62 36.40 -27.08
C GLU A 1125 33.51 35.17 -26.81
N LYS A 1126 33.46 34.14 -27.67
CA LYS A 1126 34.35 32.98 -27.58
C LYS A 1126 35.80 33.32 -27.95
N LYS A 1127 36.02 34.29 -28.86
CA LYS A 1127 37.35 34.78 -29.24
C LYS A 1127 37.96 35.65 -28.13
N GLU A 1128 37.18 36.52 -27.49
CA GLU A 1128 37.62 37.32 -26.32
C GLU A 1128 37.96 36.45 -25.09
N LYS A 1129 37.17 35.40 -24.80
CA LYS A 1129 37.49 34.44 -23.72
C LYS A 1129 38.74 33.60 -23.99
N SER A 1130 39.11 33.37 -25.25
CA SER A 1130 40.34 32.65 -25.61
C SER A 1130 41.60 33.52 -25.52
N GLY A 1131 41.49 34.83 -25.76
CA GLY A 1131 42.60 35.79 -25.64
C GLY A 1131 43.08 35.98 -24.20
N GLY A 1132 42.14 36.12 -23.26
CA GLY A 1132 42.46 36.30 -21.83
C GLY A 1132 43.11 35.10 -21.13
N LYS A 1133 43.06 33.90 -21.74
CA LYS A 1133 43.67 32.68 -21.18
C LYS A 1133 45.16 32.58 -21.49
N LYS A 1134 45.66 33.22 -22.57
CA LYS A 1134 47.10 33.26 -22.89
C LYS A 1134 47.87 34.20 -21.95
N GLU A 1135 47.29 35.35 -21.58
CA GLU A 1135 47.92 36.34 -20.70
C GLU A 1135 48.05 35.88 -19.23
N LYS A 1136 47.12 35.03 -18.74
CA LYS A 1136 47.18 34.46 -17.38
C LYS A 1136 48.22 33.34 -17.23
N SER A 1137 48.59 32.65 -18.32
CA SER A 1137 49.62 31.58 -18.25
C SER A 1137 51.03 32.15 -18.06
N GLY A 1138 51.38 33.23 -18.77
CA GLY A 1138 52.70 33.87 -18.64
C GLY A 1138 52.94 34.59 -17.31
N LYS A 1139 51.88 34.94 -16.56
CA LYS A 1139 52.00 35.59 -15.23
C LYS A 1139 52.17 34.58 -14.09
N LYS A 1140 51.74 33.32 -14.27
CA LYS A 1140 51.88 32.26 -13.26
C LYS A 1140 53.32 31.70 -13.22
N GLU A 1141 53.95 31.58 -14.38
CA GLU A 1141 55.32 31.09 -14.52
C GLU A 1141 56.39 32.05 -13.97
N LYS A 1142 56.08 33.36 -13.91
CA LYS A 1142 56.95 34.39 -13.32
C LYS A 1142 56.81 34.51 -11.79
N LYS A 1143 55.75 33.96 -11.20
CA LYS A 1143 55.51 33.98 -9.74
C LYS A 1143 56.14 32.75 -9.05
N GLU A 1144 56.09 31.57 -9.69
CA GLU A 1144 56.74 30.35 -9.18
C GLU A 1144 58.28 30.40 -9.17
N LYS A 1145 58.90 31.22 -10.03
CA LYS A 1145 60.36 31.47 -9.96
C LYS A 1145 60.79 32.44 -8.86
N LYS A 1146 59.86 33.17 -8.22
CA LYS A 1146 60.19 34.17 -7.18
C LYS A 1146 60.01 33.63 -5.75
N GLU A 1147 59.21 32.58 -5.57
CA GLU A 1147 59.00 31.93 -4.26
C GLU A 1147 60.02 30.84 -3.91
N LYS A 1148 60.85 30.38 -4.87
CA LYS A 1148 61.97 29.45 -4.62
C LYS A 1148 63.29 30.11 -4.16
N LYS A 1149 63.29 31.40 -3.84
CA LYS A 1149 64.50 32.12 -3.36
C LYS A 1149 64.43 32.53 -1.88
N TYR A 1150 63.32 32.27 -1.18
CA TYR A 1150 63.18 32.44 0.27
C TYR A 1150 62.16 31.42 0.82
N SER A 1151 62.54 30.14 0.80
CA SER A 1151 62.03 29.06 1.63
C SER A 1151 62.82 27.80 1.33
#